data_AF-A0A0B7NX78-F1
#
_entry.id   AF-A0A0B7NX78-F1
#
_cell.length_a   1.000
_cell.length_b   1.000
_cell.length_c   1.000
_cell.angle_alpha   90.00
_cell.angle_beta   90.00
_cell.angle_gamma   90.00
#
_symmetry.space_group_name_H-M   'P 1'
#
loop_
_entity.id
_entity.type
_entity.pdbx_description
1 polymer ?
#
loop_
_entity_poly.entity_id
_entity_poly.type
_entity_poly.pdbx_seq_one_letter_code
_entity_poly.pdbx_strand_id
1 'polypeptide(L)'
;MSLAPSSFATSQAKVTVYYKHTGDKKVIRHENEFVEPDKPFIHHDIQVSSKAVSHSDGKGGYLLSFHIKAFKSIELVKFEATYSAGLKGQRMMANGFQSWSQSREFTKDDKIPAIRSGIAWYTQLNLQGDYDIFQHTGEKGLIHSSSYTHFRDEKNVLSFFGSVSEHLGYTYFKGDFNSNVLSIYKDVLGKIMEPNMEIEFVRVFIAQGLDGEALIWDTYAEFFEDRRAIKNDENDRRHVNGWTSWYNYYGDVSEKIINENVEALQKHKYPINIFQIDDGFQTAIGDWLSINDKFPNGMKSVADKIKGAGFKAGLWLAPYAVGFTSNIAKEHPDWLIIDPETKKPVVAGPNWGGFYALDMYNPEAKKYLKRVFDVVLHDWGFDMLKLDFCFAAAMIPRNGKSRGEIMWEAMDLIRDLVGPDKLVLGCGVPLAAAFRKVDYCRIGSDVAPWWEDSKLKLLHVRERVSTANSLVSTLNRWTMSDRMFGNDPDVMILRNHKNKLTPDQRYTLCVLNNILGALVFSSDNVALYGLDEHLLYAATFPKVVARVHSVLEFSTNCFAVRFAVKDANGTSRNYTTFANLTDEEHDIYLPESSKDTHLLFATDNDMHMSRADDSEALFYHPSSRGKLKPHETKTFMHIPETSPDQQNLLLLGSTSHIVPGAELDQFNNDNGSLKITFRSENSRHHKVYVGLGTYLHQNHNFAPPSCKIDGLQAAICYLNTYQAQLLPEPTTDSALTASSTADDYLPLRAADRLGRIKWENIAFMGFQVWFLGMAFDATVYQNTAEILALAILNVLCAILGALQVVDGVKWLDQLLHTEYSVDALAMAEKIEISLSVVIMSFAVIMSYLSYQMSKQFGWNIYKKIGADVQIQKMYRMFQFFVLSLKIDIFTQFMVSVFYLMQFALKQGIMWETIVQVIVTIFIIPFLYFARTAGSTESKPRMITFILFECLVLFHFALIFSQTLQPNNNWYTWICLIWIGVAFALVSCILGIICMLNFGNGLKPFVQRGSIKARMDLENNILQKQKAHQSWQIDDD
;
A
#
# COMPACT_ATOMS: atom_id res chain seq x y z
N MET A 1 -4.15 -28.82 -27.96
CA MET A 1 -4.25 -27.71 -28.93
C MET A 1 -3.59 -26.45 -28.38
N SER A 2 -3.36 -25.44 -29.23
CA SER A 2 -2.95 -24.10 -28.78
C SER A 2 -4.15 -23.30 -28.25
N LEU A 3 -3.89 -22.18 -27.56
CA LEU A 3 -4.92 -21.23 -27.13
C LEU A 3 -5.31 -20.21 -28.22
N ALA A 4 -4.82 -20.37 -29.46
CA ALA A 4 -5.20 -19.51 -30.56
C ALA A 4 -6.68 -19.74 -30.95
N PRO A 5 -7.45 -18.69 -31.27
CA PRO A 5 -8.88 -18.81 -31.57
C PRO A 5 -9.22 -19.86 -32.64
N SER A 6 -8.42 -19.94 -33.71
CA SER A 6 -8.60 -20.89 -34.81
C SER A 6 -8.45 -22.37 -34.41
N SER A 7 -7.73 -22.66 -33.31
CA SER A 7 -7.56 -24.04 -32.82
C SER A 7 -8.87 -24.66 -32.33
N PHE A 8 -9.81 -23.84 -31.84
CA PHE A 8 -11.10 -24.32 -31.34
C PHE A 8 -12.05 -24.74 -32.48
N ALA A 9 -11.81 -24.28 -33.71
CA ALA A 9 -12.61 -24.65 -34.87
C ALA A 9 -12.42 -26.10 -35.33
N THR A 10 -11.33 -26.75 -34.91
CA THR A 10 -10.99 -28.12 -35.30
C THR A 10 -10.72 -29.05 -34.12
N SER A 11 -10.77 -28.53 -32.90
CA SER A 11 -10.46 -29.32 -31.69
C SER A 11 -11.70 -30.01 -31.14
N GLN A 12 -11.50 -31.26 -30.72
CA GLN A 12 -12.51 -32.06 -30.04
C GLN A 12 -12.57 -31.69 -28.55
N ALA A 13 -13.80 -31.52 -28.02
CA ALA A 13 -14.06 -31.32 -26.60
C ALA A 13 -14.47 -32.64 -25.93
N LYS A 14 -14.05 -32.84 -24.68
CA LYS A 14 -14.66 -33.84 -23.79
C LYS A 14 -15.76 -33.17 -22.99
N VAL A 15 -17.01 -33.59 -23.18
CA VAL A 15 -18.18 -33.02 -22.52
C VAL A 15 -18.65 -33.93 -21.40
N THR A 16 -18.94 -33.32 -20.25
CA THR A 16 -19.64 -33.93 -19.13
C THR A 16 -20.98 -33.23 -18.95
N VAL A 17 -22.07 -33.98 -19.02
CA VAL A 17 -23.43 -33.46 -18.87
C VAL A 17 -24.25 -34.35 -17.94
N TYR A 18 -24.79 -33.75 -16.87
CA TYR A 18 -25.67 -34.42 -15.92
C TYR A 18 -27.05 -33.76 -15.94
N TYR A 19 -28.09 -34.58 -15.92
CA TYR A 19 -29.48 -34.13 -15.88
C TYR A 19 -30.34 -35.16 -15.13
N LYS A 20 -31.57 -34.77 -14.81
CA LYS A 20 -32.62 -35.67 -14.30
C LYS A 20 -33.91 -35.37 -15.04
N HIS A 21 -34.83 -36.32 -15.13
CA HIS A 21 -36.18 -36.01 -15.62
C HIS A 21 -36.87 -35.06 -14.63
N THR A 22 -37.66 -34.13 -15.15
CA THR A 22 -38.34 -33.13 -14.32
C THR A 22 -39.23 -33.82 -13.28
N GLY A 23 -39.00 -33.55 -11.99
CA GLY A 23 -39.70 -34.18 -10.87
C GLY A 23 -39.06 -35.46 -10.31
N ASP A 24 -38.12 -36.08 -11.04
CA ASP A 24 -37.37 -37.24 -10.56
C ASP A 24 -36.18 -36.85 -9.68
N LYS A 25 -35.77 -37.75 -8.78
CA LYS A 25 -34.54 -37.58 -7.97
C LYS A 25 -33.30 -38.21 -8.61
N LYS A 26 -33.48 -39.12 -9.58
CA LYS A 26 -32.38 -39.89 -10.16
C LYS A 26 -31.63 -39.05 -11.20
N VAL A 27 -30.33 -38.83 -10.98
CA VAL A 27 -29.45 -38.12 -11.91
C VAL A 27 -28.87 -39.09 -12.93
N ILE A 28 -29.07 -38.80 -14.22
CA ILE A 28 -28.43 -39.45 -15.37
C ILE A 28 -27.12 -38.72 -15.65
N ARG A 29 -26.04 -39.47 -15.84
CA ARG A 29 -24.67 -38.94 -15.96
C ARG A 29 -24.02 -39.42 -17.24
N HIS A 30 -23.54 -38.47 -18.04
CA HIS A 30 -22.65 -38.72 -19.17
C HIS A 30 -21.33 -38.00 -18.92
N GLU A 31 -20.22 -38.73 -18.96
CA GLU A 31 -18.89 -38.25 -18.61
C GLU A 31 -17.91 -38.49 -19.75
N ASN A 32 -17.13 -37.46 -20.09
CA ASN A 32 -16.09 -37.52 -21.12
C ASN A 32 -16.60 -37.91 -22.52
N GLU A 33 -17.84 -37.54 -22.86
CA GLU A 33 -18.40 -37.75 -24.19
C GLU A 33 -17.69 -36.84 -25.20
N PHE A 34 -17.31 -37.37 -26.35
CA PHE A 34 -16.60 -36.58 -27.35
C PHE A 34 -17.59 -35.78 -28.20
N VAL A 35 -17.37 -34.46 -28.27
CA VAL A 35 -18.10 -33.55 -29.16
C VAL A 35 -17.09 -32.84 -30.05
N GLU A 36 -17.24 -33.01 -31.36
CA GLU A 36 -16.48 -32.27 -32.36
C GLU A 36 -17.37 -31.18 -32.98
N PRO A 37 -16.77 -30.12 -33.53
CA PRO A 37 -17.48 -29.24 -34.44
C PRO A 37 -18.20 -30.07 -35.53
N ASP A 38 -19.52 -29.87 -35.66
CA ASP A 38 -20.41 -30.58 -36.58
C ASP A 38 -20.65 -32.08 -36.33
N LYS A 39 -20.09 -32.68 -35.26
CA LYS A 39 -20.44 -34.03 -34.81
C LYS A 39 -21.00 -34.01 -33.39
N PRO A 40 -22.33 -34.00 -33.23
CA PRO A 40 -22.95 -33.93 -31.92
C PRO A 40 -22.86 -35.27 -31.16
N PHE A 41 -22.80 -35.18 -29.84
CA PHE A 41 -23.16 -36.28 -28.96
C PHE A 41 -24.69 -36.39 -28.92
N ILE A 42 -25.23 -37.59 -29.18
CA ILE A 42 -26.68 -37.83 -29.20
C ILE A 42 -26.99 -39.00 -28.26
N HIS A 43 -27.92 -38.76 -27.36
CA HIS A 43 -28.53 -39.75 -26.48
C HIS A 43 -30.06 -39.65 -26.57
N HIS A 44 -30.77 -40.65 -26.04
CA HIS A 44 -32.22 -40.73 -26.18
C HIS A 44 -32.99 -39.56 -25.51
N ASP A 45 -32.37 -38.87 -24.55
CA ASP A 45 -32.98 -37.74 -23.83
C ASP A 45 -32.42 -36.38 -24.25
N ILE A 46 -31.19 -36.33 -24.77
CA ILE A 46 -30.45 -35.10 -24.99
C ILE A 46 -29.48 -35.23 -26.16
N GLN A 47 -29.27 -34.12 -26.86
CA GLN A 47 -28.21 -33.95 -27.84
C GLN A 47 -27.35 -32.74 -27.45
N VAL A 48 -26.03 -32.88 -27.54
CA VAL A 48 -25.05 -31.80 -27.33
C VAL A 48 -24.25 -31.61 -28.61
N SER A 49 -24.22 -30.39 -29.14
CA SER A 49 -23.40 -30.03 -30.30
C SER A 49 -22.46 -28.88 -29.96
N SER A 50 -21.34 -28.78 -30.68
CA SER A 50 -20.40 -27.66 -30.58
C SER A 50 -20.25 -27.00 -31.95
N LYS A 51 -20.05 -25.69 -31.95
CA LYS A 51 -19.80 -24.89 -33.14
C LYS A 51 -18.76 -23.82 -32.83
N ALA A 52 -17.80 -23.63 -33.71
CA ALA A 52 -16.81 -22.57 -33.60
C ALA A 52 -16.70 -21.84 -34.94
N VAL A 53 -17.10 -20.57 -34.96
CA VAL A 53 -17.14 -19.74 -36.18
C VAL A 53 -16.35 -18.46 -36.01
N SER A 54 -15.74 -17.97 -37.09
CA SER A 54 -15.11 -16.65 -37.10
C SER A 54 -16.16 -15.57 -36.78
N HIS A 55 -15.77 -14.57 -35.99
CA HIS A 55 -16.60 -13.40 -35.77
C HIS A 55 -16.72 -12.60 -37.07
N SER A 56 -17.93 -12.15 -37.39
CA SER A 56 -18.38 -11.83 -38.76
C SER A 56 -18.08 -10.40 -39.24
N ASP A 57 -17.35 -9.60 -38.47
CA ASP A 57 -17.19 -8.16 -38.70
C ASP A 57 -15.77 -7.72 -39.07
N GLY A 58 -14.85 -8.66 -39.26
CA GLY A 58 -13.46 -8.37 -39.61
C GLY A 58 -12.60 -7.82 -38.47
N LYS A 59 -13.13 -7.71 -37.24
CA LYS A 59 -12.36 -7.30 -36.03
C LYS A 59 -11.56 -8.44 -35.39
N GLY A 60 -11.59 -9.63 -36.01
CA GLY A 60 -10.89 -10.82 -35.54
C GLY A 60 -11.62 -11.53 -34.39
N GLY A 61 -11.19 -12.76 -34.11
CA GLY A 61 -11.77 -13.61 -33.06
C GLY A 61 -12.80 -14.63 -33.56
N TYR A 62 -13.22 -15.50 -32.65
CA TYR A 62 -14.11 -16.64 -32.89
C TYR A 62 -15.21 -16.68 -31.82
N LEU A 63 -16.36 -17.22 -32.19
CA LEU A 63 -17.43 -17.58 -31.27
C LEU A 63 -17.45 -19.10 -31.13
N LEU A 64 -17.13 -19.59 -29.93
CA LEU A 64 -17.28 -20.98 -29.53
C LEU A 64 -18.62 -21.16 -28.81
N SER A 65 -19.45 -22.05 -29.32
CA SER A 65 -20.78 -22.30 -28.80
C SER A 65 -21.00 -23.78 -28.52
N PHE A 66 -21.72 -24.09 -27.45
CA PHE A 66 -22.32 -25.40 -27.22
C PHE A 66 -23.84 -25.27 -27.19
N HIS A 67 -24.51 -26.14 -27.93
CA HIS A 67 -25.96 -26.23 -27.94
C HIS A 67 -26.39 -27.50 -27.23
N ILE A 68 -27.46 -27.41 -26.44
CA ILE A 68 -28.15 -28.57 -25.88
C ILE A 68 -29.55 -28.59 -26.47
N LYS A 69 -29.95 -29.75 -26.98
CA LYS A 69 -31.32 -30.05 -27.39
C LYS A 69 -31.88 -31.15 -26.49
N ALA A 70 -32.97 -30.87 -25.80
CA ALA A 70 -33.66 -31.85 -24.97
C ALA A 70 -34.75 -32.55 -25.77
N PHE A 71 -34.80 -33.89 -25.75
CA PHE A 71 -35.87 -34.68 -26.36
C PHE A 71 -37.01 -34.99 -25.37
N LYS A 72 -36.74 -34.84 -24.06
CA LYS A 72 -37.71 -34.97 -22.97
C LYS A 72 -37.60 -33.78 -22.02
N SER A 73 -38.58 -33.62 -21.13
CA SER A 73 -38.51 -32.63 -20.06
C SER A 73 -37.43 -33.05 -19.06
N ILE A 74 -36.39 -32.22 -18.92
CA ILE A 74 -35.23 -32.49 -18.07
C ILE A 74 -34.85 -31.26 -17.25
N GLU A 75 -34.28 -31.49 -16.07
CA GLU A 75 -33.59 -30.48 -15.27
C GLU A 75 -32.08 -30.72 -15.35
N LEU A 76 -31.33 -29.70 -15.78
CA LEU A 76 -29.88 -29.75 -15.86
C LEU A 76 -29.25 -29.66 -14.46
N VAL A 77 -28.17 -30.43 -14.27
CA VAL A 77 -27.44 -30.52 -12.99
C VAL A 77 -26.00 -30.07 -13.15
N LYS A 78 -25.34 -30.47 -14.24
CA LYS A 78 -23.93 -30.12 -14.50
C LYS A 78 -23.68 -30.04 -16.00
N PHE A 79 -22.90 -29.05 -16.43
CA PHE A 79 -22.25 -29.04 -17.73
C PHE A 79 -20.79 -28.62 -17.62
N GLU A 80 -19.90 -29.35 -18.30
CA GLU A 80 -18.49 -29.01 -18.41
C GLU A 80 -17.92 -29.49 -19.75
N ALA A 81 -17.25 -28.61 -20.48
CA ALA A 81 -16.51 -28.94 -21.70
C ALA A 81 -15.01 -28.77 -21.46
N THR A 82 -14.24 -29.81 -21.71
CA THR A 82 -12.82 -29.87 -21.38
C THR A 82 -11.96 -30.09 -22.62
N TYR A 83 -10.84 -29.38 -22.66
CA TYR A 83 -9.89 -29.38 -23.75
C TYR A 83 -8.46 -29.59 -23.23
N SER A 84 -7.68 -30.41 -23.91
CA SER A 84 -6.22 -30.44 -23.73
C SER A 84 -5.60 -29.21 -24.39
N ALA A 85 -5.08 -28.28 -23.59
CA ALA A 85 -4.60 -26.97 -24.02
C ALA A 85 -3.18 -26.72 -23.51
N GLY A 86 -2.27 -26.19 -24.34
CA GLY A 86 -0.92 -25.87 -23.91
C GLY A 86 -0.90 -24.67 -22.94
N LEU A 87 -0.84 -24.93 -21.63
CA LEU A 87 -0.85 -23.90 -20.57
C LEU A 87 0.55 -23.60 -20.01
N LYS A 88 1.58 -24.34 -20.43
CA LYS A 88 2.95 -24.12 -19.98
C LYS A 88 3.44 -22.70 -20.34
N GLY A 89 3.99 -21.99 -19.34
CA GLY A 89 4.50 -20.62 -19.51
C GLY A 89 3.40 -19.55 -19.61
N GLN A 90 2.13 -19.92 -19.40
CA GLN A 90 1.01 -18.98 -19.39
C GLN A 90 0.76 -18.44 -17.97
N ARG A 91 0.24 -17.21 -17.91
CA ARG A 91 -0.42 -16.61 -16.74
C ARG A 91 -1.92 -16.54 -17.03
N MET A 92 -2.77 -17.04 -16.13
CA MET A 92 -4.22 -17.01 -16.29
C MET A 92 -4.84 -15.95 -15.39
N MET A 93 -5.66 -15.06 -15.97
CA MET A 93 -6.50 -14.14 -15.19
C MET A 93 -7.59 -14.90 -14.45
N ALA A 94 -7.53 -14.91 -13.12
CA ALA A 94 -8.63 -15.38 -12.29
C ALA A 94 -9.52 -14.19 -11.92
N ASN A 95 -10.52 -13.91 -12.74
CA ASN A 95 -11.60 -13.00 -12.37
C ASN A 95 -12.46 -13.64 -11.27
N GLY A 96 -12.55 -12.95 -10.14
CA GLY A 96 -13.43 -13.31 -9.04
C GLY A 96 -14.91 -13.19 -9.43
N PHE A 97 -15.75 -13.90 -8.69
CA PHE A 97 -17.19 -14.05 -8.96
C PHE A 97 -17.94 -12.72 -9.05
N GLN A 98 -17.72 -11.84 -8.09
CA GLN A 98 -18.47 -10.58 -7.97
C GLN A 98 -17.54 -9.38 -7.73
N SER A 99 -18.11 -8.18 -7.63
CA SER A 99 -17.44 -6.91 -7.31
C SER A 99 -16.27 -7.03 -6.33
N TRP A 100 -16.46 -7.60 -5.15
CA TRP A 100 -15.47 -7.69 -4.08
C TRP A 100 -14.49 -8.85 -4.22
N SER A 101 -14.82 -9.86 -5.01
CA SER A 101 -13.99 -11.06 -5.16
C SER A 101 -12.64 -10.70 -5.78
N GLN A 102 -11.56 -10.98 -5.05
CA GLN A 102 -10.20 -10.69 -5.51
C GLN A 102 -9.95 -11.26 -6.92
N SER A 103 -9.37 -10.41 -7.78
CA SER A 103 -9.05 -10.74 -9.16
C SER A 103 -7.60 -10.38 -9.49
N ARG A 104 -6.85 -11.33 -10.06
CA ARG A 104 -5.47 -11.14 -10.53
C ARG A 104 -5.06 -12.24 -11.50
N GLU A 105 -3.92 -12.06 -12.14
CA GLU A 105 -3.27 -13.13 -12.90
C GLU A 105 -2.55 -14.13 -11.97
N PHE A 106 -2.65 -15.41 -12.31
CA PHE A 106 -2.10 -16.54 -11.57
C PHE A 106 -1.22 -17.41 -12.48
N THR A 107 -0.17 -17.99 -11.90
CA THR A 107 0.74 -18.94 -12.55
C THR A 107 0.50 -20.37 -12.06
N LYS A 108 1.23 -21.32 -12.62
CA LYS A 108 1.26 -22.72 -12.14
C LYS A 108 1.64 -22.87 -10.66
N ASP A 109 2.35 -21.90 -10.08
CA ASP A 109 2.89 -22.01 -8.72
C ASP A 109 1.96 -21.41 -7.65
N ASP A 110 0.91 -20.72 -8.10
CA ASP A 110 -0.10 -20.12 -7.25
C ASP A 110 -1.30 -21.04 -7.02
N LYS A 111 -2.15 -20.70 -6.05
CA LYS A 111 -3.37 -21.47 -5.70
C LYS A 111 -4.50 -20.57 -5.25
N ILE A 112 -5.74 -21.05 -5.39
CA ILE A 112 -6.94 -20.42 -4.82
C ILE A 112 -7.47 -21.32 -3.67
N PRO A 113 -7.13 -21.01 -2.42
CA PRO A 113 -7.58 -21.81 -1.27
C PRO A 113 -9.05 -21.55 -0.90
N ALA A 114 -9.71 -22.57 -0.36
CA ALA A 114 -11.03 -22.43 0.25
C ALA A 114 -10.94 -21.72 1.61
N ILE A 115 -12.05 -21.08 2.02
CA ILE A 115 -12.25 -20.73 3.43
C ILE A 115 -12.43 -22.03 4.22
N ARG A 116 -11.75 -22.16 5.37
CA ARG A 116 -11.86 -23.37 6.20
C ARG A 116 -13.30 -23.58 6.66
N SER A 117 -13.82 -24.80 6.54
CA SER A 117 -15.25 -25.12 6.78
C SER A 117 -15.79 -24.67 8.14
N GLY A 118 -15.04 -24.88 9.24
CA GLY A 118 -15.46 -24.41 10.57
C GLY A 118 -15.54 -22.88 10.69
N ILE A 119 -14.72 -22.17 9.91
CA ILE A 119 -14.71 -20.70 9.86
C ILE A 119 -15.84 -20.21 8.96
N ALA A 120 -16.04 -20.83 7.80
CA ALA A 120 -17.18 -20.56 6.94
C ALA A 120 -18.50 -20.74 7.70
N TRP A 121 -18.63 -21.83 8.47
CA TRP A 121 -19.80 -22.08 9.30
C TRP A 121 -20.07 -20.98 10.34
N TYR A 122 -19.03 -20.52 11.05
CA TYR A 122 -19.18 -19.50 12.10
C TYR A 122 -19.35 -18.08 11.54
N THR A 123 -18.60 -17.74 10.50
CA THR A 123 -18.54 -16.35 9.97
C THR A 123 -19.50 -16.09 8.82
N GLN A 124 -19.94 -17.14 8.12
CA GLN A 124 -20.78 -17.08 6.92
C GLN A 124 -20.21 -16.22 5.77
N LEU A 125 -18.92 -15.89 5.80
CA LEU A 125 -18.27 -15.09 4.75
C LEU A 125 -18.22 -15.81 3.39
N ASN A 126 -18.36 -17.13 3.36
CA ASN A 126 -18.46 -17.91 2.14
C ASN A 126 -19.72 -17.60 1.31
N LEU A 127 -20.76 -17.01 1.91
CA LEU A 127 -22.00 -16.64 1.21
C LEU A 127 -21.83 -15.45 0.25
N GLN A 128 -20.73 -14.69 0.37
CA GLN A 128 -20.47 -13.49 -0.45
C GLN A 128 -19.66 -13.79 -1.72
N GLY A 129 -19.24 -15.04 -1.92
CA GLY A 129 -18.41 -15.47 -3.03
C GLY A 129 -19.00 -16.68 -3.78
N ASP A 130 -18.17 -17.33 -4.59
CA ASP A 130 -18.54 -18.52 -5.38
C ASP A 130 -18.29 -19.85 -4.65
N TYR A 131 -18.10 -19.83 -3.33
CA TYR A 131 -17.68 -21.00 -2.55
C TYR A 131 -18.66 -22.18 -2.59
N ASP A 132 -19.95 -21.92 -2.79
CA ASP A 132 -21.00 -22.94 -2.91
C ASP A 132 -21.31 -23.33 -4.37
N ILE A 133 -20.76 -22.59 -5.33
CA ILE A 133 -20.91 -22.82 -6.77
C ILE A 133 -19.72 -23.61 -7.30
N PHE A 134 -18.51 -23.26 -6.83
CA PHE A 134 -17.26 -23.79 -7.32
C PHE A 134 -16.39 -24.34 -6.19
N GLN A 135 -16.00 -25.61 -6.33
CA GLN A 135 -15.14 -26.25 -5.35
C GLN A 135 -13.71 -25.70 -5.43
N HIS A 136 -13.28 -25.06 -4.35
CA HIS A 136 -11.92 -24.54 -4.20
C HIS A 136 -10.99 -25.66 -3.70
N THR A 137 -10.14 -26.21 -4.59
CA THR A 137 -9.24 -27.31 -4.25
C THR A 137 -8.06 -26.87 -3.38
N GLY A 138 -7.61 -25.62 -3.52
CA GLY A 138 -6.39 -25.13 -2.87
C GLY A 138 -5.10 -25.75 -3.41
N GLU A 139 -5.18 -26.50 -4.50
CA GLU A 139 -4.02 -27.07 -5.18
C GLU A 139 -3.31 -26.01 -6.04
N LYS A 140 -1.99 -26.12 -6.16
CA LYS A 140 -1.22 -25.23 -7.03
C LYS A 140 -1.51 -25.51 -8.49
N GLY A 141 -1.65 -24.46 -9.29
CA GLY A 141 -1.91 -24.57 -10.73
C GLY A 141 -3.34 -25.00 -11.08
N LEU A 142 -4.24 -25.14 -10.11
CA LEU A 142 -5.68 -25.26 -10.36
C LEU A 142 -6.33 -23.90 -10.15
N ILE A 143 -6.61 -23.21 -11.25
CA ILE A 143 -7.09 -21.83 -11.26
C ILE A 143 -8.46 -21.79 -11.93
N HIS A 144 -9.39 -21.00 -11.38
CA HIS A 144 -10.68 -20.74 -11.99
C HIS A 144 -10.98 -19.25 -12.11
N SER A 145 -11.80 -18.91 -13.10
CA SER A 145 -12.20 -17.55 -13.40
C SER A 145 -13.68 -17.48 -13.77
N SER A 146 -14.40 -16.49 -13.26
CA SER A 146 -15.83 -16.28 -13.50
C SER A 146 -16.08 -15.37 -14.71
N SER A 147 -17.03 -15.75 -15.56
CA SER A 147 -17.57 -15.08 -16.76
C SER A 147 -16.58 -14.78 -17.90
N TYR A 148 -15.32 -14.46 -17.61
CA TYR A 148 -14.26 -14.28 -18.60
C TYR A 148 -12.91 -14.70 -18.01
N THR A 149 -11.92 -14.92 -18.86
CA THR A 149 -10.50 -15.10 -18.50
C THR A 149 -9.63 -14.64 -19.66
N HIS A 150 -8.35 -14.48 -19.39
CA HIS A 150 -7.35 -14.47 -20.44
C HIS A 150 -6.12 -15.25 -20.01
N PHE A 151 -5.36 -15.71 -20.99
CA PHE A 151 -4.04 -16.28 -20.81
C PHE A 151 -3.02 -15.35 -21.45
N ARG A 152 -1.95 -15.04 -20.71
CA ARG A 152 -0.86 -14.19 -21.16
C ARG A 152 0.43 -15.01 -21.18
N ASP A 153 1.12 -15.01 -22.32
CA ASP A 153 2.42 -15.67 -22.44
C ASP A 153 3.58 -14.74 -22.03
N GLU A 154 4.80 -15.27 -22.04
CA GLU A 154 6.03 -14.51 -21.72
C GLU A 154 6.31 -13.35 -22.69
N LYS A 155 5.65 -13.31 -23.86
CA LYS A 155 5.75 -12.25 -24.86
C LYS A 155 4.59 -11.25 -24.77
N ASN A 156 3.76 -11.32 -23.72
CA ASN A 156 2.54 -10.54 -23.55
C ASN A 156 1.48 -10.74 -24.65
N VAL A 157 1.52 -11.85 -25.39
CA VAL A 157 0.41 -12.22 -26.27
C VAL A 157 -0.74 -12.72 -25.41
N LEU A 158 -1.89 -12.08 -25.55
CA LEU A 158 -3.08 -12.34 -24.75
C LEU A 158 -4.09 -13.15 -25.54
N SER A 159 -4.49 -14.32 -25.01
CA SER A 159 -5.62 -15.12 -25.49
C SER A 159 -6.82 -14.92 -24.56
N PHE A 160 -7.82 -14.16 -25.00
CA PHE A 160 -9.02 -13.82 -24.26
C PHE A 160 -10.16 -14.82 -24.48
N PHE A 161 -10.95 -15.06 -23.43
CA PHE A 161 -12.16 -15.87 -23.44
C PHE A 161 -13.24 -15.15 -22.62
N GLY A 162 -14.33 -14.69 -23.25
CA GLY A 162 -15.43 -14.00 -22.58
C GLY A 162 -16.78 -14.63 -22.86
N SER A 163 -17.56 -14.97 -21.83
CA SER A 163 -18.91 -15.53 -21.98
C SER A 163 -19.91 -14.46 -22.38
N VAL A 164 -20.68 -14.72 -23.44
CA VAL A 164 -21.78 -13.86 -23.89
C VAL A 164 -23.15 -14.47 -23.57
N SER A 165 -23.18 -15.63 -22.90
CA SER A 165 -24.41 -16.34 -22.54
C SER A 165 -24.70 -16.35 -21.04
N GLU A 166 -24.22 -15.36 -20.27
CA GLU A 166 -24.43 -15.29 -18.82
C GLU A 166 -25.91 -15.19 -18.42
N HIS A 167 -26.76 -14.71 -19.32
CA HIS A 167 -28.22 -14.73 -19.19
C HIS A 167 -28.83 -16.15 -19.11
N LEU A 168 -28.04 -17.21 -19.32
CA LEU A 168 -28.45 -18.62 -19.20
C LEU A 168 -27.76 -19.36 -18.04
N GLY A 169 -26.91 -18.69 -17.25
CA GLY A 169 -26.16 -19.30 -16.15
C GLY A 169 -24.74 -18.73 -16.02
N TYR A 170 -24.10 -18.89 -14.86
CA TYR A 170 -22.73 -18.43 -14.67
C TYR A 170 -21.73 -19.32 -15.42
N THR A 171 -20.81 -18.72 -16.19
CA THR A 171 -19.72 -19.46 -16.85
C THR A 171 -18.45 -19.38 -16.02
N TYR A 172 -17.72 -20.49 -15.91
CA TYR A 172 -16.41 -20.54 -15.31
C TYR A 172 -15.40 -21.14 -16.29
N PHE A 173 -14.22 -20.53 -16.35
CA PHE A 173 -13.06 -21.09 -17.03
C PHE A 173 -12.13 -21.69 -15.99
N LYS A 174 -11.66 -22.93 -16.22
CA LYS A 174 -10.71 -23.63 -15.33
C LYS A 174 -9.42 -23.92 -16.10
N GLY A 175 -8.30 -23.45 -15.57
CA GLY A 175 -6.97 -23.83 -16.02
C GLY A 175 -6.36 -24.82 -15.04
N ASP A 176 -6.15 -26.05 -15.49
CA ASP A 176 -5.30 -27.03 -14.81
C ASP A 176 -3.93 -27.03 -15.49
N PHE A 177 -3.00 -26.31 -14.88
CA PHE A 177 -1.62 -26.19 -15.34
C PHE A 177 -0.80 -27.46 -15.15
N ASN A 178 -1.23 -28.36 -14.26
CA ASN A 178 -0.54 -29.63 -13.98
C ASN A 178 -0.82 -30.63 -15.11
N SER A 179 -2.07 -30.67 -15.59
CA SER A 179 -2.52 -31.57 -16.65
C SER A 179 -2.58 -30.94 -18.04
N ASN A 180 -2.31 -29.63 -18.15
CA ASN A 180 -2.46 -28.84 -19.39
C ASN A 180 -3.89 -28.93 -19.95
N VAL A 181 -4.86 -28.59 -19.11
CA VAL A 181 -6.28 -28.70 -19.41
C VAL A 181 -6.99 -27.36 -19.20
N LEU A 182 -7.77 -26.95 -20.21
CA LEU A 182 -8.72 -25.84 -20.12
C LEU A 182 -10.14 -26.41 -20.08
N SER A 183 -10.93 -26.04 -19.08
CA SER A 183 -12.35 -26.42 -19.00
C SER A 183 -13.26 -25.20 -18.98
N ILE A 184 -14.41 -25.32 -19.65
CA ILE A 184 -15.52 -24.36 -19.63
C ILE A 184 -16.67 -25.02 -18.89
N TYR A 185 -16.94 -24.55 -17.68
CA TYR A 185 -18.02 -25.02 -16.82
C TYR A 185 -19.16 -24.01 -16.84
N LYS A 186 -20.41 -24.49 -16.86
CA LYS A 186 -21.61 -23.64 -16.79
C LYS A 186 -22.44 -24.06 -15.59
N ASP A 187 -22.74 -23.13 -14.68
CA ASP A 187 -23.71 -23.35 -13.61
C ASP A 187 -25.11 -23.36 -14.20
N VAL A 188 -25.62 -24.58 -14.41
CA VAL A 188 -26.93 -24.87 -15.01
C VAL A 188 -27.89 -25.49 -14.00
N LEU A 189 -27.49 -25.57 -12.72
CA LEU A 189 -28.28 -26.26 -11.70
C LEU A 189 -29.69 -25.64 -11.61
N GLY A 190 -30.72 -26.48 -11.72
CA GLY A 190 -32.13 -26.06 -11.64
C GLY A 190 -32.73 -25.54 -12.94
N LYS A 191 -31.96 -25.46 -14.03
CA LYS A 191 -32.49 -25.10 -15.36
C LYS A 191 -33.37 -26.23 -15.89
N ILE A 192 -34.64 -25.93 -16.15
CA ILE A 192 -35.57 -26.85 -16.83
C ILE A 192 -35.50 -26.62 -18.33
N MET A 193 -35.48 -27.72 -19.09
CA MET A 193 -35.61 -27.75 -20.54
C MET A 193 -36.85 -28.57 -20.92
N GLU A 194 -37.72 -27.97 -21.72
CA GLU A 194 -38.91 -28.65 -22.23
C GLU A 194 -38.58 -29.57 -23.43
N PRO A 195 -39.44 -30.56 -23.74
CA PRO A 195 -39.25 -31.42 -24.90
C PRO A 195 -39.10 -30.62 -26.20
N ASN A 196 -38.10 -30.97 -27.00
CA ASN A 196 -37.68 -30.32 -28.24
C ASN A 196 -37.12 -28.89 -28.09
N MET A 197 -36.88 -28.42 -26.86
CA MET A 197 -36.18 -27.17 -26.63
C MET A 197 -34.70 -27.32 -27.01
N GLU A 198 -34.19 -26.38 -27.80
CA GLU A 198 -32.77 -26.27 -28.14
C GLU A 198 -32.26 -24.90 -27.71
N ILE A 199 -31.16 -24.89 -26.96
CA ILE A 199 -30.56 -23.66 -26.42
C ILE A 199 -29.05 -23.62 -26.69
N GLU A 200 -28.56 -22.44 -27.10
CA GLU A 200 -27.14 -22.11 -27.16
C GLU A 200 -26.66 -21.65 -25.77
N PHE A 201 -26.51 -22.61 -24.85
CA PHE A 201 -26.34 -22.29 -23.44
C PHE A 201 -24.91 -21.85 -23.07
N VAL A 202 -23.88 -22.29 -23.80
CA VAL A 202 -22.52 -21.72 -23.71
C VAL A 202 -22.23 -21.02 -25.02
N ARG A 203 -21.91 -19.73 -24.95
CA ARG A 203 -21.37 -18.96 -26.06
C ARG A 203 -20.21 -18.11 -25.54
N VAL A 204 -19.03 -18.30 -26.11
CA VAL A 204 -17.78 -17.68 -25.66
C VAL A 204 -17.10 -16.97 -26.84
N PHE A 205 -16.83 -15.69 -26.66
CA PHE A 205 -15.97 -14.92 -27.56
C PHE A 205 -14.51 -15.19 -27.25
N ILE A 206 -13.74 -15.58 -28.26
CA ILE A 206 -12.32 -15.92 -28.16
C ILE A 206 -11.54 -15.01 -29.10
N ALA A 207 -10.58 -14.26 -28.57
CA ALA A 207 -9.73 -13.37 -29.37
C ALA A 207 -8.28 -13.46 -28.91
N GLN A 208 -7.35 -13.08 -29.77
CA GLN A 208 -5.93 -13.03 -29.44
C GLN A 208 -5.29 -11.78 -29.99
N GLY A 209 -4.40 -11.16 -29.21
CA GLY A 209 -3.65 -9.98 -29.63
C GLY A 209 -2.44 -9.72 -28.75
N LEU A 210 -1.39 -9.14 -29.34
CA LEU A 210 -0.26 -8.59 -28.60
C LEU A 210 -0.65 -7.22 -28.05
N ASP A 211 -0.55 -7.01 -26.73
CA ASP A 211 -0.98 -5.78 -26.05
C ASP A 211 -2.39 -5.31 -26.50
N GLY A 212 -3.26 -6.27 -26.81
CA GLY A 212 -4.54 -6.06 -27.49
C GLY A 212 -5.74 -5.95 -26.55
N GLU A 213 -5.54 -5.89 -25.23
CA GLU A 213 -6.60 -5.95 -24.22
C GLU A 213 -7.70 -4.93 -24.48
N ALA A 214 -7.34 -3.66 -24.67
CA ALA A 214 -8.29 -2.58 -24.90
C ALA A 214 -9.21 -2.89 -26.10
N LEU A 215 -8.62 -3.23 -27.25
CA LEU A 215 -9.36 -3.51 -28.49
C LEU A 215 -10.23 -4.77 -28.38
N ILE A 216 -9.71 -5.83 -27.76
CA ILE A 216 -10.47 -7.07 -27.54
C ILE A 216 -11.70 -6.79 -26.68
N TRP A 217 -11.55 -6.00 -25.63
CA TRP A 217 -12.66 -5.64 -24.75
C TRP A 217 -13.64 -4.68 -25.43
N ASP A 218 -13.20 -3.82 -26.35
CA ASP A 218 -14.09 -2.98 -27.17
C ASP A 218 -15.01 -3.87 -28.02
N THR A 219 -14.47 -4.85 -28.74
CA THR A 219 -15.26 -5.84 -29.50
C THR A 219 -16.15 -6.67 -28.58
N TYR A 220 -15.65 -7.10 -27.41
CA TYR A 220 -16.43 -7.89 -26.46
C TYR A 220 -17.64 -7.13 -25.89
N ALA A 221 -17.54 -5.81 -25.72
CA ALA A 221 -18.65 -4.99 -25.24
C ALA A 221 -19.83 -4.91 -26.23
N GLU A 222 -19.59 -5.13 -27.53
CA GLU A 222 -20.62 -5.08 -28.57
C GLU A 222 -21.65 -6.23 -28.47
N PHE A 223 -21.32 -7.31 -27.76
CA PHE A 223 -22.25 -8.41 -27.50
C PHE A 223 -23.35 -8.06 -26.50
N PHE A 224 -23.23 -6.94 -25.80
CA PHE A 224 -24.12 -6.56 -24.70
C PHE A 224 -24.89 -5.29 -25.07
N GLU A 225 -26.21 -5.28 -24.85
CA GLU A 225 -27.06 -4.12 -25.10
C GLU A 225 -26.71 -2.96 -24.16
N ASP A 226 -26.63 -1.73 -24.68
CA ASP A 226 -26.35 -0.54 -23.86
C ASP A 226 -27.59 0.07 -23.21
N ARG A 227 -27.90 -0.40 -22.01
CA ARG A 227 -29.02 0.10 -21.20
C ARG A 227 -28.62 1.20 -20.21
N ARG A 228 -27.35 1.60 -20.16
CA ARG A 228 -26.85 2.66 -19.27
C ARG A 228 -27.50 4.02 -19.58
N ALA A 229 -27.53 4.90 -18.58
CA ALA A 229 -28.00 6.27 -18.75
C ALA A 229 -26.96 7.10 -19.54
N ILE A 230 -25.67 6.94 -19.22
CA ILE A 230 -24.57 7.58 -19.96
C ILE A 230 -24.17 6.71 -21.16
N LYS A 231 -24.48 7.16 -22.38
CA LYS A 231 -24.16 6.46 -23.63
C LYS A 231 -22.69 6.63 -24.06
N ASN A 232 -22.24 5.79 -25.00
CA ASN A 232 -20.82 5.64 -25.41
C ASN A 232 -20.18 6.92 -25.97
N ASP A 233 -20.94 7.77 -26.66
CA ASP A 233 -20.51 9.05 -27.22
C ASP A 233 -20.22 10.11 -26.15
N GLU A 234 -20.72 9.90 -24.93
CA GLU A 234 -20.51 10.76 -23.76
C GLU A 234 -19.52 10.17 -22.76
N ASN A 235 -18.66 9.23 -23.17
CA ASN A 235 -17.76 8.50 -22.26
C ASN A 235 -16.90 9.43 -21.38
N ASP A 236 -16.43 10.59 -21.87
CA ASP A 236 -15.69 11.55 -21.05
C ASP A 236 -16.54 12.11 -19.89
N ARG A 237 -17.86 12.29 -20.09
CA ARG A 237 -18.79 12.75 -19.04
C ARG A 237 -19.03 11.70 -17.95
N ARG A 238 -18.67 10.44 -18.21
CA ARG A 238 -18.73 9.37 -17.20
C ARG A 238 -17.65 9.55 -16.13
N HIS A 239 -16.54 10.22 -16.45
CA HIS A 239 -15.42 10.40 -15.53
C HIS A 239 -15.72 11.54 -14.56
N VAL A 240 -16.09 11.20 -13.34
CA VAL A 240 -16.57 12.14 -12.32
C VAL A 240 -15.92 11.89 -10.96
N ASN A 241 -15.82 12.96 -10.19
CA ASN A 241 -15.46 12.92 -8.77
C ASN A 241 -16.72 12.98 -7.91
N GLY A 242 -16.66 12.39 -6.72
CA GLY A 242 -17.77 12.47 -5.78
C GLY A 242 -17.35 12.41 -4.31
N TRP A 243 -18.36 12.46 -3.46
CA TRP A 243 -18.25 12.18 -2.03
C TRP A 243 -19.27 11.12 -1.58
N THR A 244 -18.91 10.25 -0.63
CA THR A 244 -19.82 9.25 -0.02
C THR A 244 -19.66 9.19 1.50
N SER A 245 -20.71 8.87 2.27
CA SER A 245 -20.66 8.91 3.74
C SER A 245 -20.05 7.69 4.43
N TRP A 246 -19.88 6.55 3.74
CA TRP A 246 -19.64 5.25 4.38
C TRP A 246 -18.30 5.16 5.15
N TYR A 247 -17.18 5.48 4.51
CA TYR A 247 -15.85 5.09 4.99
C TYR A 247 -15.27 6.00 6.08
N ASN A 248 -16.08 6.93 6.59
CA ASN A 248 -15.76 7.76 7.75
C ASN A 248 -16.85 7.69 8.83
N TYR A 249 -18.12 7.56 8.45
CA TYR A 249 -19.25 7.59 9.38
C TYR A 249 -19.94 6.24 9.56
N TYR A 250 -19.84 5.33 8.58
CA TYR A 250 -20.54 4.06 8.55
C TYR A 250 -22.03 4.23 8.91
N GLY A 251 -22.61 3.32 9.70
CA GLY A 251 -23.97 3.40 10.18
C GLY A 251 -24.28 4.61 11.11
N ASP A 252 -23.29 5.43 11.49
CA ASP A 252 -23.50 6.63 12.32
C ASP A 252 -23.83 7.89 11.51
N VAL A 253 -23.96 7.79 10.18
CA VAL A 253 -24.38 8.91 9.32
C VAL A 253 -25.72 9.52 9.78
N SER A 254 -25.83 10.85 9.69
CA SER A 254 -27.03 11.62 10.08
C SER A 254 -27.21 12.83 9.17
N GLU A 255 -28.42 13.41 9.16
CA GLU A 255 -28.73 14.63 8.39
C GLU A 255 -27.78 15.78 8.74
N LYS A 256 -27.43 15.93 10.02
CA LYS A 256 -26.46 16.94 10.48
C LYS A 256 -25.09 16.74 9.84
N ILE A 257 -24.58 15.51 9.85
CA ILE A 257 -23.28 15.17 9.24
C ILE A 257 -23.31 15.47 7.74
N ILE A 258 -24.40 15.12 7.05
CA ILE A 258 -24.55 15.41 5.61
C ILE A 258 -24.46 16.92 5.36
N ASN A 259 -25.24 17.72 6.11
CA ASN A 259 -25.26 19.17 5.96
C ASN A 259 -23.87 19.80 6.18
N GLU A 260 -23.16 19.37 7.24
CA GLU A 260 -21.82 19.86 7.54
C GLU A 260 -20.81 19.56 6.42
N ASN A 261 -20.87 18.36 5.82
CA ASN A 261 -19.95 17.99 4.74
C ASN A 261 -20.29 18.69 3.41
N VAL A 262 -21.59 18.87 3.10
CA VAL A 262 -22.03 19.69 1.96
C VAL A 262 -21.50 21.12 2.09
N GLU A 263 -21.69 21.74 3.25
CA GLU A 263 -21.23 23.10 3.53
C GLU A 263 -19.71 23.23 3.47
N ALA A 264 -18.98 22.24 3.99
CA ALA A 264 -17.52 22.21 3.91
C ALA A 264 -17.04 22.16 2.45
N LEU A 265 -17.60 21.28 1.62
CA LEU A 265 -17.25 21.17 0.20
C LEU A 265 -17.54 22.46 -0.56
N GLN A 266 -18.68 23.10 -0.31
CA GLN A 266 -19.02 24.41 -0.90
C GLN A 266 -18.06 25.51 -0.44
N LYS A 267 -17.75 25.57 0.86
CA LYS A 267 -16.84 26.57 1.44
C LYS A 267 -15.46 26.51 0.79
N HIS A 268 -14.95 25.30 0.55
CA HIS A 268 -13.66 25.08 -0.11
C HIS A 268 -13.76 25.10 -1.65
N LYS A 269 -14.96 25.24 -2.21
CA LYS A 269 -15.24 25.29 -3.65
C LYS A 269 -14.76 24.06 -4.42
N TYR A 270 -14.83 22.87 -3.81
CA TYR A 270 -14.47 21.64 -4.50
C TYR A 270 -15.56 21.25 -5.52
N PRO A 271 -15.21 21.12 -6.82
CA PRO A 271 -16.19 20.87 -7.87
C PRO A 271 -16.48 19.37 -8.00
N ILE A 272 -16.98 18.74 -6.94
CA ILE A 272 -17.45 17.36 -7.01
C ILE A 272 -18.75 17.27 -7.81
N ASN A 273 -19.00 16.13 -8.46
CA ASN A 273 -20.17 15.91 -9.30
C ASN A 273 -21.32 15.25 -8.51
N ILE A 274 -21.00 14.28 -7.65
CA ILE A 274 -21.98 13.44 -6.97
C ILE A 274 -21.70 13.45 -5.47
N PHE A 275 -22.74 13.68 -4.67
CA PHE A 275 -22.70 13.53 -3.22
C PHE A 275 -23.68 12.41 -2.82
N GLN A 276 -23.14 11.30 -2.32
CA GLN A 276 -23.86 10.07 -2.03
C GLN A 276 -24.02 9.85 -0.52
N ILE A 277 -25.23 9.51 -0.11
CA ILE A 277 -25.55 9.08 1.25
C ILE A 277 -25.53 7.55 1.24
N ASP A 278 -24.75 6.94 2.12
CA ASP A 278 -24.61 5.49 2.23
C ASP A 278 -25.51 4.90 3.34
N ASP A 279 -25.32 3.62 3.65
CA ASP A 279 -26.04 2.87 4.69
C ASP A 279 -26.09 3.63 6.04
N GLY A 280 -27.31 3.77 6.59
CA GLY A 280 -27.54 4.27 7.94
C GLY A 280 -28.74 5.21 8.10
N PHE A 281 -29.48 5.53 7.03
CA PHE A 281 -30.68 6.37 7.07
C PHE A 281 -31.97 5.59 7.39
N GLN A 282 -32.00 4.34 6.98
CA GLN A 282 -33.10 3.41 7.18
C GLN A 282 -33.11 2.88 8.61
N THR A 283 -34.27 2.40 9.06
CA THR A 283 -34.43 1.76 10.38
C THR A 283 -33.91 0.32 10.41
N ALA A 284 -34.02 -0.41 9.31
CA ALA A 284 -33.43 -1.73 9.11
C ALA A 284 -33.20 -2.01 7.61
N ILE A 285 -32.32 -2.96 7.31
CA ILE A 285 -32.09 -3.44 5.93
C ILE A 285 -33.37 -4.09 5.41
N GLY A 286 -33.86 -3.60 4.26
CA GLY A 286 -35.15 -3.99 3.68
C GLY A 286 -36.27 -2.96 3.93
N ASP A 287 -36.25 -2.27 5.07
CA ASP A 287 -37.28 -1.28 5.47
C ASP A 287 -36.96 0.13 4.94
N TRP A 288 -36.69 0.24 3.64
CA TRP A 288 -36.13 1.43 2.98
C TRP A 288 -36.97 2.71 3.08
N LEU A 289 -38.30 2.58 3.25
CA LEU A 289 -39.21 3.72 3.41
C LEU A 289 -39.41 4.15 4.88
N SER A 290 -38.83 3.42 5.83
CA SER A 290 -38.87 3.71 7.25
C SER A 290 -37.56 4.39 7.67
N ILE A 291 -37.61 5.70 7.81
CA ILE A 291 -36.45 6.57 8.09
C ILE A 291 -36.27 6.74 9.59
N ASN A 292 -35.03 6.62 10.07
CA ASN A 292 -34.72 6.72 11.49
C ASN A 292 -34.56 8.17 11.97
N ASP A 293 -34.53 8.35 13.30
CA ASP A 293 -34.53 9.66 13.96
C ASP A 293 -33.27 10.52 13.69
N LYS A 294 -32.22 9.96 13.08
CA LYS A 294 -31.03 10.72 12.67
C LYS A 294 -31.30 11.61 11.44
N PHE A 295 -32.43 11.42 10.79
CA PHE A 295 -32.91 12.17 9.62
C PHE A 295 -34.31 12.75 9.87
N PRO A 296 -34.45 13.66 10.84
CA PRO A 296 -35.74 14.13 11.33
C PRO A 296 -36.59 14.84 10.26
N ASN A 297 -35.97 15.40 9.22
CA ASN A 297 -36.68 16.07 8.13
C ASN A 297 -36.91 15.16 6.90
N GLY A 298 -36.55 13.88 7.02
CA GLY A 298 -36.67 12.89 5.94
C GLY A 298 -35.68 13.11 4.78
N MET A 299 -35.61 12.12 3.89
CA MET A 299 -34.56 12.05 2.86
C MET A 299 -34.75 13.05 1.72
N LYS A 300 -35.96 13.54 1.47
CA LYS A 300 -36.22 14.61 0.51
C LYS A 300 -35.49 15.91 0.90
N SER A 301 -35.54 16.29 2.18
CA SER A 301 -34.84 17.47 2.70
C SER A 301 -33.33 17.38 2.44
N VAL A 302 -32.76 16.18 2.66
CA VAL A 302 -31.34 15.94 2.42
C VAL A 302 -30.98 16.02 0.93
N ALA A 303 -31.77 15.40 0.06
CA ALA A 303 -31.57 15.48 -1.39
C ALA A 303 -31.68 16.94 -1.89
N ASP A 304 -32.67 17.70 -1.42
CA ASP A 304 -32.86 19.11 -1.75
C ASP A 304 -31.65 19.96 -1.30
N LYS A 305 -31.09 19.72 -0.11
CA LYS A 305 -29.87 20.39 0.37
C LYS A 305 -28.66 20.10 -0.52
N ILE A 306 -28.46 18.84 -0.88
CA ILE A 306 -27.35 18.41 -1.77
C ILE A 306 -27.48 19.08 -3.14
N LYS A 307 -28.68 19.06 -3.72
CA LYS A 307 -28.96 19.64 -5.05
C LYS A 307 -28.88 21.16 -5.04
N GLY A 308 -29.36 21.80 -3.96
CA GLY A 308 -29.21 23.23 -3.72
C GLY A 308 -27.74 23.66 -3.60
N ALA A 309 -26.84 22.74 -3.28
CA ALA A 309 -25.41 22.98 -3.29
C ALA A 309 -24.72 22.81 -4.67
N GLY A 310 -25.46 22.35 -5.68
CA GLY A 310 -24.97 22.13 -7.03
C GLY A 310 -24.47 20.71 -7.32
N PHE A 311 -24.66 19.76 -6.41
CA PHE A 311 -24.24 18.36 -6.58
C PHE A 311 -25.41 17.46 -6.99
N LYS A 312 -25.14 16.38 -7.73
CA LYS A 312 -26.13 15.30 -7.91
C LYS A 312 -26.28 14.52 -6.60
N ALA A 313 -27.52 14.24 -6.20
CA ALA A 313 -27.78 13.48 -4.99
C ALA A 313 -27.75 11.96 -5.26
N GLY A 314 -26.92 11.22 -4.52
CA GLY A 314 -26.85 9.77 -4.56
C GLY A 314 -27.39 9.10 -3.29
N LEU A 315 -28.01 7.93 -3.40
CA LEU A 315 -28.46 7.14 -2.25
C LEU A 315 -28.08 5.66 -2.38
N TRP A 316 -27.68 5.03 -1.27
CA TRP A 316 -27.42 3.61 -1.19
C TRP A 316 -28.68 2.80 -0.84
N LEU A 317 -28.85 1.63 -1.47
CA LEU A 317 -29.85 0.62 -1.15
C LEU A 317 -29.26 -0.78 -1.36
N ALA A 318 -29.71 -1.77 -0.57
CA ALA A 318 -29.46 -3.19 -0.82
C ALA A 318 -30.76 -3.89 -1.23
N PRO A 319 -31.21 -3.77 -2.49
CA PRO A 319 -32.60 -4.04 -2.87
C PRO A 319 -33.07 -5.48 -2.60
N TYR A 320 -32.14 -6.44 -2.59
CA TYR A 320 -32.46 -7.85 -2.41
C TYR A 320 -32.10 -8.41 -1.03
N ALA A 321 -31.61 -7.56 -0.12
CA ALA A 321 -31.27 -7.93 1.25
C ALA A 321 -32.39 -7.53 2.23
N VAL A 322 -32.73 -8.43 3.15
CA VAL A 322 -33.70 -8.20 4.23
C VAL A 322 -33.08 -8.58 5.56
N GLY A 323 -32.82 -7.61 6.43
CA GLY A 323 -32.18 -7.86 7.73
C GLY A 323 -33.06 -8.74 8.63
N PHE A 324 -32.44 -9.60 9.45
CA PHE A 324 -33.17 -10.52 10.34
C PHE A 324 -34.14 -9.82 11.30
N THR A 325 -33.87 -8.56 11.65
CA THR A 325 -34.67 -7.77 12.60
C THR A 325 -35.67 -6.83 11.93
N SER A 326 -35.71 -6.79 10.59
CA SER A 326 -36.61 -5.92 9.81
C SER A 326 -38.09 -6.24 10.01
N ASN A 327 -38.96 -5.29 9.71
CA ASN A 327 -40.40 -5.51 9.70
C ASN A 327 -40.80 -6.44 8.56
N ILE A 328 -40.17 -6.35 7.38
CA ILE A 328 -40.39 -7.32 6.29
C ILE A 328 -40.14 -8.76 6.78
N ALA A 329 -39.05 -9.04 7.49
CA ALA A 329 -38.77 -10.39 7.98
C ALA A 329 -39.82 -10.90 8.99
N LYS A 330 -40.45 -10.01 9.76
CA LYS A 330 -41.46 -10.36 10.78
C LYS A 330 -42.88 -10.47 10.20
N GLU A 331 -43.26 -9.52 9.36
CA GLU A 331 -44.62 -9.32 8.86
C GLU A 331 -44.86 -10.00 7.51
N HIS A 332 -43.80 -10.14 6.71
CA HIS A 332 -43.84 -10.71 5.36
C HIS A 332 -42.77 -11.79 5.13
N PRO A 333 -42.72 -12.86 5.97
CA PRO A 333 -41.78 -13.96 5.74
C PRO A 333 -42.00 -14.69 4.42
N ASP A 334 -43.20 -14.57 3.82
CA ASP A 334 -43.55 -15.08 2.49
C ASP A 334 -42.90 -14.31 1.33
N TRP A 335 -42.34 -13.13 1.58
CA TRP A 335 -41.54 -12.38 0.60
C TRP A 335 -40.10 -12.87 0.50
N LEU A 336 -39.65 -13.74 1.42
CA LEU A 336 -38.29 -14.24 1.46
C LEU A 336 -38.13 -15.48 0.58
N ILE A 337 -36.94 -15.67 0.01
CA ILE A 337 -36.61 -16.92 -0.68
C ILE A 337 -36.59 -18.05 0.35
N ILE A 338 -37.39 -19.08 0.12
CA ILE A 338 -37.44 -20.28 0.96
C ILE A 338 -36.59 -21.39 0.34
N ASP A 339 -35.69 -21.95 1.14
CA ASP A 339 -34.91 -23.12 0.76
C ASP A 339 -35.83 -24.34 0.62
N PRO A 340 -35.85 -25.02 -0.53
CA PRO A 340 -36.78 -26.12 -0.79
C PRO A 340 -36.49 -27.37 0.05
N GLU A 341 -35.26 -27.56 0.52
CA GLU A 341 -34.83 -28.70 1.34
C GLU A 341 -35.09 -28.46 2.82
N THR A 342 -34.63 -27.31 3.34
CA THR A 342 -34.72 -27.01 4.79
C THR A 342 -36.04 -26.37 5.19
N LYS A 343 -36.82 -25.87 4.23
CA LYS A 343 -38.08 -25.11 4.43
C LYS A 343 -37.90 -23.84 5.28
N LYS A 344 -36.69 -23.27 5.30
CA LYS A 344 -36.35 -22.05 6.02
C LYS A 344 -36.00 -20.93 5.04
N PRO A 345 -36.13 -19.65 5.45
CA PRO A 345 -35.62 -18.53 4.65
C PRO A 345 -34.11 -18.65 4.38
N VAL A 346 -33.70 -18.36 3.16
CA VAL A 346 -32.30 -18.40 2.72
C VAL A 346 -31.54 -17.23 3.33
N VAL A 347 -30.49 -17.55 4.10
CA VAL A 347 -29.53 -16.56 4.61
C VAL A 347 -28.55 -16.20 3.49
N ALA A 348 -28.38 -14.90 3.26
CA ALA A 348 -27.57 -14.37 2.17
C ALA A 348 -26.25 -13.71 2.63
N GLY A 349 -26.07 -13.47 3.93
CA GLY A 349 -24.78 -13.04 4.45
C GLY A 349 -24.80 -12.62 5.92
N PRO A 350 -23.60 -12.39 6.51
CA PRO A 350 -23.44 -12.11 7.94
C PRO A 350 -23.57 -10.64 8.35
N ASN A 351 -23.64 -9.71 7.38
CA ASN A 351 -23.66 -8.27 7.66
C ASN A 351 -24.87 -7.87 8.51
N TRP A 352 -24.71 -6.83 9.34
CA TRP A 352 -25.76 -6.30 10.23
C TRP A 352 -26.38 -7.32 11.21
N GLY A 353 -25.64 -8.37 11.58
CA GLY A 353 -26.15 -9.47 12.40
C GLY A 353 -26.86 -10.57 11.58
N GLY A 354 -26.86 -10.43 10.26
CA GLY A 354 -27.36 -11.39 9.28
C GLY A 354 -28.58 -10.87 8.50
N PHE A 355 -28.68 -11.31 7.24
CA PHE A 355 -29.79 -10.95 6.36
C PHE A 355 -30.26 -12.12 5.48
N TYR A 356 -31.55 -12.11 5.15
CA TYR A 356 -32.20 -13.02 4.22
C TYR A 356 -32.23 -12.44 2.80
N ALA A 357 -32.48 -13.29 1.81
CA ALA A 357 -32.72 -12.88 0.43
C ALA A 357 -34.21 -12.62 0.15
N LEU A 358 -34.52 -11.46 -0.45
CA LEU A 358 -35.85 -11.11 -0.93
C LEU A 358 -36.18 -11.84 -2.24
N ASP A 359 -37.37 -12.41 -2.37
CA ASP A 359 -37.82 -13.05 -3.60
C ASP A 359 -38.45 -12.03 -4.57
N MET A 360 -37.67 -11.58 -5.54
CA MET A 360 -38.12 -10.64 -6.58
C MET A 360 -39.26 -11.18 -7.47
N TYR A 361 -39.54 -12.48 -7.44
CA TYR A 361 -40.66 -13.08 -8.15
C TYR A 361 -41.97 -13.06 -7.36
N ASN A 362 -41.94 -12.80 -6.05
CA ASN A 362 -43.15 -12.57 -5.28
C ASN A 362 -43.79 -11.24 -5.74
N PRO A 363 -45.06 -11.23 -6.20
CA PRO A 363 -45.69 -10.03 -6.75
C PRO A 363 -45.76 -8.86 -5.77
N GLU A 364 -46.00 -9.11 -4.48
CA GLU A 364 -46.10 -8.06 -3.47
C GLU A 364 -44.72 -7.53 -3.08
N ALA A 365 -43.70 -8.40 -2.97
CA ALA A 365 -42.31 -7.96 -2.78
C ALA A 365 -41.83 -7.09 -3.96
N LYS A 366 -42.13 -7.49 -5.20
CA LYS A 366 -41.81 -6.72 -6.41
C LYS A 366 -42.52 -5.37 -6.43
N LYS A 367 -43.78 -5.32 -6.02
CA LYS A 367 -44.56 -4.07 -5.89
C LYS A 367 -43.99 -3.16 -4.81
N TYR A 368 -43.54 -3.72 -3.69
CA TYR A 368 -42.81 -2.96 -2.66
C TYR A 368 -41.52 -2.38 -3.21
N LEU A 369 -40.68 -3.17 -3.89
CA LEU A 369 -39.47 -2.67 -4.54
C LEU A 369 -39.79 -1.53 -5.52
N LYS A 370 -40.81 -1.69 -6.37
CA LYS A 370 -41.22 -0.61 -7.26
C LYS A 370 -41.56 0.66 -6.49
N ARG A 371 -42.34 0.56 -5.42
CA ARG A 371 -42.69 1.70 -4.57
C ARG A 371 -41.46 2.34 -3.94
N VAL A 372 -40.48 1.56 -3.47
CA VAL A 372 -39.22 2.08 -2.92
C VAL A 372 -38.51 2.93 -3.96
N PHE A 373 -38.31 2.41 -5.17
CA PHE A 373 -37.62 3.13 -6.23
C PHE A 373 -38.39 4.37 -6.70
N ASP A 374 -39.71 4.27 -6.85
CA ASP A 374 -40.57 5.42 -7.20
C ASP A 374 -40.40 6.57 -6.17
N VAL A 375 -40.49 6.26 -4.87
CA VAL A 375 -40.35 7.25 -3.80
C VAL A 375 -38.95 7.84 -3.77
N VAL A 376 -37.91 7.01 -3.85
CA VAL A 376 -36.52 7.49 -3.77
C VAL A 376 -36.17 8.39 -4.97
N LEU A 377 -36.56 7.99 -6.18
CA LEU A 377 -36.17 8.68 -7.41
C LEU A 377 -37.05 9.89 -7.73
N HIS A 378 -38.35 9.81 -7.46
CA HIS A 378 -39.32 10.84 -7.86
C HIS A 378 -39.77 11.71 -6.68
N ASP A 379 -40.09 11.12 -5.53
CA ASP A 379 -40.59 11.90 -4.38
C ASP A 379 -39.45 12.56 -3.60
N TRP A 380 -38.38 11.81 -3.31
CA TRP A 380 -37.18 12.33 -2.65
C TRP A 380 -36.22 12.99 -3.63
N GLY A 381 -36.26 12.61 -4.91
CA GLY A 381 -35.57 13.32 -5.99
C GLY A 381 -34.08 12.99 -6.16
N PHE A 382 -33.64 11.80 -5.75
CA PHE A 382 -32.26 11.32 -5.96
C PHE A 382 -31.95 11.09 -7.44
N ASP A 383 -30.69 11.31 -7.82
CA ASP A 383 -30.20 11.27 -9.21
C ASP A 383 -29.36 10.02 -9.53
N MET A 384 -28.80 9.40 -8.49
CA MET A 384 -28.03 8.16 -8.58
C MET A 384 -28.41 7.20 -7.46
N LEU A 385 -28.46 5.89 -7.75
CA LEU A 385 -28.53 4.85 -6.73
C LEU A 385 -27.28 3.97 -6.72
N LYS A 386 -26.69 3.78 -5.53
CA LYS A 386 -25.72 2.71 -5.27
C LYS A 386 -26.50 1.48 -4.82
N LEU A 387 -26.49 0.42 -5.62
CA LEU A 387 -27.29 -0.79 -5.42
C LEU A 387 -26.37 -1.94 -5.03
N ASP A 388 -26.46 -2.35 -3.78
CA ASP A 388 -25.48 -3.20 -3.11
C ASP A 388 -26.03 -4.58 -2.74
N PHE A 389 -25.13 -5.53 -2.46
CA PHE A 389 -25.46 -6.93 -2.13
C PHE A 389 -26.41 -7.57 -3.16
N CYS A 390 -26.27 -7.19 -4.43
CA CYS A 390 -27.15 -7.65 -5.51
C CYS A 390 -27.14 -9.17 -5.69
N PHE A 391 -26.02 -9.84 -5.37
CA PHE A 391 -25.89 -11.30 -5.42
C PHE A 391 -26.95 -12.03 -4.60
N ALA A 392 -27.54 -11.39 -3.58
CA ALA A 392 -28.58 -11.97 -2.73
C ALA A 392 -29.83 -12.42 -3.53
N ALA A 393 -30.12 -11.82 -4.69
CA ALA A 393 -31.24 -12.25 -5.54
C ALA A 393 -31.09 -13.69 -6.06
N ALA A 394 -29.86 -14.20 -6.13
CA ALA A 394 -29.50 -15.40 -6.87
C ALA A 394 -28.75 -16.45 -6.02
N MET A 395 -28.96 -16.48 -4.69
CA MET A 395 -28.31 -17.44 -3.79
C MET A 395 -28.57 -18.90 -4.17
N ILE A 396 -29.80 -19.22 -4.59
CA ILE A 396 -30.21 -20.58 -4.99
C ILE A 396 -30.95 -20.56 -6.34
N PRO A 397 -30.86 -21.63 -7.15
CA PRO A 397 -31.70 -21.80 -8.32
C PRO A 397 -33.15 -22.02 -7.89
N ARG A 398 -34.09 -21.50 -8.68
CA ARG A 398 -35.52 -21.62 -8.42
C ARG A 398 -36.31 -21.35 -9.69
N ASN A 399 -37.60 -21.72 -9.68
CA ASN A 399 -38.53 -21.46 -10.78
C ASN A 399 -38.06 -22.00 -12.14
N GLY A 400 -37.33 -23.13 -12.15
CA GLY A 400 -36.79 -23.74 -13.37
C GLY A 400 -35.62 -22.97 -14.00
N LYS A 401 -34.99 -22.05 -13.25
CA LYS A 401 -33.90 -21.18 -13.70
C LYS A 401 -32.64 -21.40 -12.87
N SER A 402 -31.48 -21.29 -13.54
CA SER A 402 -30.16 -21.25 -12.91
C SER A 402 -29.95 -19.95 -12.11
N ARG A 403 -28.92 -19.93 -11.26
CA ARG A 403 -28.55 -18.70 -10.53
C ARG A 403 -28.18 -17.54 -11.46
N GLY A 404 -27.45 -17.83 -12.54
CA GLY A 404 -27.05 -16.80 -13.50
C GLY A 404 -28.23 -16.17 -14.23
N GLU A 405 -29.23 -16.96 -14.64
CA GLU A 405 -30.49 -16.44 -15.20
C GLU A 405 -31.20 -15.50 -14.23
N ILE A 406 -31.33 -15.92 -12.97
CA ILE A 406 -31.99 -15.13 -11.93
C ILE A 406 -31.24 -13.82 -11.69
N MET A 407 -29.90 -13.86 -11.62
CA MET A 407 -29.09 -12.65 -11.44
C MET A 407 -29.18 -11.71 -12.64
N TRP A 408 -29.21 -12.26 -13.86
CA TRP A 408 -29.39 -11.48 -15.07
C TRP A 408 -30.71 -10.71 -15.05
N GLU A 409 -31.80 -11.40 -14.73
CA GLU A 409 -33.14 -10.82 -14.59
C GLU A 409 -33.22 -9.83 -13.41
N ALA A 410 -32.51 -10.09 -12.31
CA ALA A 410 -32.47 -9.19 -11.17
C ALA A 410 -31.81 -7.84 -11.52
N MET A 411 -30.76 -7.87 -12.35
CA MET A 411 -30.14 -6.64 -12.85
C MET A 411 -30.98 -5.94 -13.92
N ASP A 412 -31.73 -6.68 -14.74
CA ASP A 412 -32.70 -6.09 -15.66
C ASP A 412 -33.82 -5.38 -14.90
N LEU A 413 -34.37 -6.02 -13.86
CA LEU A 413 -35.38 -5.42 -13.00
C LEU A 413 -34.86 -4.15 -12.33
N ILE A 414 -33.63 -4.17 -11.80
CA ILE A 414 -33.00 -2.96 -11.25
C ILE A 414 -32.98 -1.84 -12.29
N ARG A 415 -32.49 -2.12 -13.51
CA ARG A 415 -32.41 -1.09 -14.54
C ARG A 415 -33.79 -0.56 -14.94
N ASP A 416 -34.79 -1.43 -15.02
CA ASP A 416 -36.19 -1.07 -15.30
C ASP A 416 -36.78 -0.18 -14.21
N LEU A 417 -36.56 -0.52 -12.93
CA LEU A 417 -37.07 0.25 -11.79
C LEU A 417 -36.41 1.62 -11.67
N VAL A 418 -35.13 1.75 -12.05
CA VAL A 418 -34.42 3.03 -12.02
C VAL A 418 -34.79 3.92 -13.22
N GLY A 419 -35.16 3.31 -14.33
CA GLY A 419 -35.43 4.02 -15.59
C GLY A 419 -34.16 4.45 -16.33
N PRO A 420 -34.28 5.04 -17.54
CA PRO A 420 -33.14 5.30 -18.42
C PRO A 420 -32.31 6.53 -18.04
N ASP A 421 -32.85 7.45 -17.24
CA ASP A 421 -32.25 8.78 -17.04
C ASP A 421 -31.45 8.93 -15.73
N LYS A 422 -31.54 7.93 -14.85
CA LYS A 422 -30.96 7.95 -13.51
C LYS A 422 -29.74 7.05 -13.45
N LEU A 423 -28.72 7.49 -12.72
CA LEU A 423 -27.44 6.79 -12.67
C LEU A 423 -27.52 5.58 -11.73
N VAL A 424 -26.88 4.47 -12.11
CA VAL A 424 -26.75 3.29 -11.26
C VAL A 424 -25.29 2.96 -11.01
N LEU A 425 -24.94 2.81 -9.72
CA LEU A 425 -23.69 2.22 -9.26
C LEU A 425 -23.98 0.81 -8.72
N GLY A 426 -23.57 -0.22 -9.45
CA GLY A 426 -23.67 -1.61 -9.00
C GLY A 426 -22.59 -1.96 -7.96
N CYS A 427 -22.96 -2.66 -6.90
CA CYS A 427 -22.05 -3.17 -5.87
C CYS A 427 -22.51 -4.53 -5.36
N GLY A 428 -21.56 -5.37 -4.92
CA GLY A 428 -21.85 -6.75 -4.52
C GLY A 428 -22.60 -7.51 -5.62
N VAL A 429 -22.17 -7.40 -6.88
CA VAL A 429 -22.86 -7.98 -8.04
C VAL A 429 -21.92 -8.88 -8.85
N PRO A 430 -22.37 -10.07 -9.30
CA PRO A 430 -21.65 -10.83 -10.32
C PRO A 430 -21.47 -9.97 -11.57
N LEU A 431 -20.23 -9.60 -11.89
CA LEU A 431 -19.95 -8.45 -12.75
C LEU A 431 -20.58 -8.53 -14.13
N ALA A 432 -20.60 -9.72 -14.74
CA ALA A 432 -21.16 -9.89 -16.07
C ALA A 432 -22.67 -9.67 -16.13
N ALA A 433 -23.41 -9.87 -15.03
CA ALA A 433 -24.83 -9.53 -14.96
C ALA A 433 -25.07 -8.00 -14.96
N ALA A 434 -24.06 -7.20 -14.59
CA ALA A 434 -24.12 -5.75 -14.58
C ALA A 434 -23.64 -5.09 -15.89
N PHE A 435 -22.98 -5.85 -16.79
CA PHE A 435 -22.41 -5.31 -18.03
C PHE A 435 -23.46 -4.55 -18.85
N ARG A 436 -23.16 -3.27 -19.10
CA ARG A 436 -23.98 -2.31 -19.86
C ARG A 436 -25.41 -2.12 -19.33
N LYS A 437 -25.69 -2.53 -18.07
CA LYS A 437 -26.93 -2.22 -17.35
C LYS A 437 -26.73 -1.12 -16.30
N VAL A 438 -25.54 -1.03 -15.72
CA VAL A 438 -25.19 -0.01 -14.71
C VAL A 438 -24.23 1.03 -15.29
N ASP A 439 -24.37 2.28 -14.86
CA ASP A 439 -23.49 3.37 -15.30
C ASP A 439 -22.09 3.23 -14.70
N TYR A 440 -22.04 2.79 -13.45
CA TYR A 440 -20.83 2.52 -12.70
C TYR A 440 -20.92 1.17 -12.00
N CYS A 441 -19.79 0.53 -11.73
CA CYS A 441 -19.77 -0.70 -10.94
C CYS A 441 -18.52 -0.75 -10.06
N ARG A 442 -18.71 -1.14 -8.79
CA ARG A 442 -17.61 -1.52 -7.90
C ARG A 442 -16.91 -2.74 -8.45
N ILE A 443 -15.58 -2.65 -8.60
CA ILE A 443 -14.75 -3.69 -9.22
C ILE A 443 -13.67 -4.26 -8.29
N GLY A 444 -13.66 -3.86 -7.02
CA GLY A 444 -12.81 -4.40 -5.97
C GLY A 444 -13.52 -4.47 -4.62
N SER A 445 -12.91 -5.15 -3.65
CA SER A 445 -13.37 -5.16 -2.26
C SER A 445 -13.38 -3.76 -1.65
N ASP A 446 -13.99 -3.60 -0.49
CA ASP A 446 -13.99 -2.31 0.19
C ASP A 446 -12.56 -1.86 0.55
N VAL A 447 -12.26 -0.59 0.25
CA VAL A 447 -11.10 0.14 0.77
C VAL A 447 -11.29 0.37 2.26
N ALA A 448 -10.18 0.45 2.99
CA ALA A 448 -10.21 0.63 4.43
C ALA A 448 -9.22 1.70 4.88
N PRO A 449 -9.39 2.30 6.07
CA PRO A 449 -8.39 3.15 6.68
C PRO A 449 -7.17 2.35 7.20
N TRP A 450 -6.82 1.24 6.56
CA TRP A 450 -5.64 0.39 6.76
C TRP A 450 -5.29 -0.32 5.44
N TRP A 451 -4.02 -0.73 5.30
CA TRP A 451 -3.53 -1.29 4.03
C TRP A 451 -4.06 -2.69 3.74
N GLU A 452 -4.00 -3.60 4.73
CA GLU A 452 -4.36 -5.01 4.58
C GLU A 452 -4.99 -5.57 5.87
N ASP A 453 -5.98 -6.45 5.73
CA ASP A 453 -6.49 -7.25 6.84
C ASP A 453 -5.77 -8.60 6.87
N SER A 454 -4.71 -8.67 7.68
CA SER A 454 -3.89 -9.88 7.80
C SER A 454 -4.67 -11.08 8.34
N LYS A 455 -5.72 -10.87 9.14
CA LYS A 455 -6.52 -11.97 9.70
C LYS A 455 -7.37 -12.59 8.60
N LEU A 456 -8.17 -11.80 7.90
CA LEU A 456 -9.04 -12.30 6.83
C LEU A 456 -8.23 -12.86 5.65
N LYS A 457 -7.05 -12.28 5.37
CA LYS A 457 -6.08 -12.84 4.41
C LYS A 457 -5.60 -14.24 4.81
N LEU A 458 -5.22 -14.43 6.08
CA LEU A 458 -4.82 -15.74 6.62
C LEU A 458 -5.96 -16.75 6.57
N LEU A 459 -7.21 -16.28 6.65
CA LEU A 459 -8.43 -17.09 6.54
C LEU A 459 -8.91 -17.32 5.10
N HIS A 460 -8.15 -16.85 4.10
CA HIS A 460 -8.42 -17.06 2.67
C HIS A 460 -9.73 -16.40 2.17
N VAL A 461 -10.16 -15.33 2.83
CA VAL A 461 -11.32 -14.54 2.39
C VAL A 461 -10.89 -13.62 1.25
N ARG A 462 -11.44 -13.84 0.04
CA ARG A 462 -11.08 -13.10 -1.17
C ARG A 462 -11.78 -11.74 -1.24
N GLU A 463 -12.93 -11.62 -0.58
CA GLU A 463 -13.81 -10.46 -0.52
C GLU A 463 -13.47 -9.52 0.66
N ARG A 464 -12.35 -9.76 1.35
CA ARG A 464 -11.99 -9.04 2.59
C ARG A 464 -11.84 -7.53 2.37
N VAL A 465 -12.26 -6.76 3.35
CA VAL A 465 -12.08 -5.30 3.43
C VAL A 465 -10.59 -4.98 3.58
N SER A 466 -9.99 -4.38 2.56
CA SER A 466 -8.55 -4.16 2.46
C SER A 466 -8.23 -3.25 1.26
N THR A 467 -7.49 -2.18 1.51
CA THR A 467 -7.06 -1.22 0.47
C THR A 467 -6.17 -1.89 -0.56
N ALA A 468 -5.20 -2.69 -0.15
CA ALA A 468 -4.33 -3.44 -1.05
C ALA A 468 -5.12 -4.45 -1.90
N ASN A 469 -6.08 -5.15 -1.30
CA ASN A 469 -6.93 -6.11 -2.01
C ASN A 469 -7.83 -5.44 -3.06
N SER A 470 -8.37 -4.27 -2.73
CA SER A 470 -9.15 -3.45 -3.66
C SER A 470 -8.29 -3.00 -4.85
N LEU A 471 -7.10 -2.45 -4.58
CA LEU A 471 -6.18 -1.97 -5.63
C LEU A 471 -5.72 -3.09 -6.57
N VAL A 472 -5.42 -4.29 -6.05
CA VAL A 472 -5.06 -5.44 -6.89
C VAL A 472 -6.19 -5.78 -7.87
N SER A 473 -7.44 -5.82 -7.39
CA SER A 473 -8.60 -6.08 -8.25
C SER A 473 -8.83 -4.95 -9.26
N THR A 474 -8.64 -3.70 -8.82
CA THR A 474 -8.73 -2.49 -9.66
C THR A 474 -7.75 -2.52 -10.82
N LEU A 475 -6.49 -2.80 -10.54
CA LEU A 475 -5.43 -2.91 -11.55
C LEU A 475 -5.68 -4.07 -12.53
N ASN A 476 -6.32 -5.16 -12.10
CA ASN A 476 -6.60 -6.31 -12.98
C ASN A 476 -7.97 -6.25 -13.68
N ARG A 477 -8.85 -5.31 -13.32
CA ARG A 477 -10.19 -5.11 -13.94
C ARG A 477 -10.32 -3.78 -14.69
N TRP A 478 -9.21 -3.12 -14.97
CA TRP A 478 -9.16 -1.82 -15.66
C TRP A 478 -9.87 -1.84 -17.03
N THR A 479 -9.83 -2.98 -17.74
CA THR A 479 -10.36 -3.12 -19.10
C THR A 479 -11.86 -2.87 -19.21
N MET A 480 -12.62 -3.10 -18.13
CA MET A 480 -14.07 -2.89 -18.12
C MET A 480 -14.46 -1.41 -18.21
N SER A 481 -13.59 -0.52 -17.72
CA SER A 481 -13.88 0.91 -17.67
C SER A 481 -14.15 1.45 -19.06
N ASP A 482 -15.19 2.27 -19.16
CA ASP A 482 -15.72 2.88 -20.39
C ASP A 482 -16.38 1.94 -21.40
N ARG A 483 -16.22 0.62 -21.23
CA ARG A 483 -16.73 -0.41 -22.15
C ARG A 483 -18.00 -1.06 -21.60
N MET A 484 -17.87 -1.67 -20.43
CA MET A 484 -18.98 -2.35 -19.76
C MET A 484 -19.76 -1.39 -18.86
N PHE A 485 -19.05 -0.53 -18.14
CA PHE A 485 -19.53 0.51 -17.23
C PHE A 485 -18.35 1.43 -16.88
N GLY A 486 -18.56 2.47 -16.07
CA GLY A 486 -17.48 3.20 -15.43
C GLY A 486 -16.97 2.42 -14.22
N ASN A 487 -15.66 2.18 -14.14
CA ASN A 487 -15.10 1.52 -12.96
C ASN A 487 -15.22 2.43 -11.73
N ASP A 488 -15.71 1.87 -10.63
CA ASP A 488 -15.62 2.44 -9.29
C ASP A 488 -14.56 1.64 -8.49
N PRO A 489 -13.34 2.19 -8.31
CA PRO A 489 -12.26 1.58 -7.55
C PRO A 489 -12.43 1.77 -6.03
N ASP A 490 -13.62 2.21 -5.61
CA ASP A 490 -13.94 2.65 -4.26
C ASP A 490 -13.31 4.01 -3.88
N VAL A 491 -13.39 4.38 -2.61
CA VAL A 491 -12.97 5.70 -2.12
C VAL A 491 -11.46 5.89 -2.09
N MET A 492 -11.02 7.13 -2.33
CA MET A 492 -9.75 7.61 -1.81
C MET A 492 -9.91 8.13 -0.38
N ILE A 493 -8.89 7.88 0.45
CA ILE A 493 -8.84 8.32 1.84
C ILE A 493 -7.61 9.21 2.04
N LEU A 494 -7.85 10.51 2.20
CA LEU A 494 -6.84 11.53 2.42
C LEU A 494 -6.85 12.07 3.85
N ARG A 495 -7.80 11.73 4.73
CA ARG A 495 -7.78 12.23 6.11
C ARG A 495 -6.60 11.69 6.94
N ASN A 496 -6.05 12.54 7.81
CA ASN A 496 -5.05 12.15 8.83
C ASN A 496 -5.65 11.50 10.09
N HIS A 497 -6.92 11.79 10.38
CA HIS A 497 -7.57 11.33 11.60
C HIS A 497 -8.31 10.00 11.38
N LYS A 498 -8.35 9.13 12.40
CA LYS A 498 -8.98 7.80 12.32
C LYS A 498 -8.52 6.98 11.10
N ASN A 499 -7.24 7.11 10.74
CA ASN A 499 -6.64 6.48 9.58
C ASN A 499 -5.29 5.84 9.96
N LYS A 500 -5.05 4.61 9.50
CA LYS A 500 -3.78 3.87 9.70
C LYS A 500 -2.98 3.73 8.41
N LEU A 501 -3.49 4.21 7.27
CA LEU A 501 -2.73 4.25 6.04
C LEU A 501 -1.55 5.22 6.20
N THR A 502 -0.37 4.81 5.73
CA THR A 502 0.80 5.69 5.65
C THR A 502 0.56 6.79 4.61
N PRO A 503 1.36 7.87 4.63
CA PRO A 503 1.32 8.87 3.57
C PRO A 503 1.43 8.25 2.17
N ASP A 504 2.44 7.42 1.91
CA ASP A 504 2.63 6.79 0.59
C ASP A 504 1.45 5.91 0.16
N GLN A 505 0.87 5.15 1.10
CA GLN A 505 -0.32 4.34 0.82
C GLN A 505 -1.54 5.18 0.43
N ARG A 506 -1.74 6.34 1.08
CA ARG A 506 -2.82 7.28 0.74
C ARG A 506 -2.59 7.93 -0.62
N TYR A 507 -1.36 8.33 -0.90
CA TYR A 507 -0.99 8.90 -2.20
C TYR A 507 -1.20 7.88 -3.32
N THR A 508 -0.70 6.65 -3.16
CA THR A 508 -0.90 5.54 -4.09
C THR A 508 -2.36 5.23 -4.34
N LEU A 509 -3.18 5.15 -3.28
CA LEU A 509 -4.63 4.98 -3.40
C LEU A 509 -5.27 6.14 -4.21
N CYS A 510 -4.91 7.38 -3.89
CA CYS A 510 -5.42 8.57 -4.58
C CYS A 510 -5.09 8.57 -6.08
N VAL A 511 -3.83 8.32 -6.43
CA VAL A 511 -3.36 8.33 -7.82
C VAL A 511 -3.99 7.19 -8.62
N LEU A 512 -3.93 5.95 -8.12
CA LEU A 512 -4.47 4.80 -8.84
C LEU A 512 -5.98 4.89 -9.02
N ASN A 513 -6.73 5.33 -8.02
CA ASN A 513 -8.18 5.51 -8.17
C ASN A 513 -8.50 6.58 -9.21
N ASN A 514 -7.75 7.69 -9.25
CA ASN A 514 -7.95 8.72 -10.25
C ASN A 514 -7.59 8.31 -11.68
N ILE A 515 -6.60 7.44 -11.86
CA ILE A 515 -6.22 6.92 -13.19
C ILE A 515 -7.19 5.82 -13.65
N LEU A 516 -7.57 4.90 -12.76
CA LEU A 516 -8.30 3.67 -13.12
C LEU A 516 -9.81 3.75 -12.90
N GLY A 517 -10.28 4.74 -12.14
CA GLY A 517 -11.69 4.95 -11.84
C GLY A 517 -12.35 5.96 -12.77
N ALA A 518 -13.52 5.61 -13.28
CA ALA A 518 -14.43 6.57 -13.89
C ALA A 518 -15.26 7.31 -12.82
N LEU A 519 -15.63 6.64 -11.72
CA LEU A 519 -16.24 7.27 -10.55
C LEU A 519 -15.27 7.18 -9.39
N VAL A 520 -14.80 8.32 -8.88
CA VAL A 520 -13.86 8.35 -7.75
C VAL A 520 -14.48 9.13 -6.59
N PHE A 521 -14.78 8.40 -5.53
CA PHE A 521 -15.31 8.99 -4.31
C PHE A 521 -14.21 9.36 -3.32
N SER A 522 -14.45 10.40 -2.53
CA SER A 522 -13.85 10.54 -1.19
C SER A 522 -14.92 10.27 -0.14
N SER A 523 -14.52 9.95 1.09
CA SER A 523 -15.44 9.85 2.23
C SER A 523 -15.05 10.73 3.42
N ASP A 524 -14.07 11.60 3.22
CA ASP A 524 -13.48 12.36 4.30
C ASP A 524 -14.24 13.63 4.63
N ASN A 525 -14.11 14.07 5.88
CA ASN A 525 -14.53 15.41 6.26
C ASN A 525 -13.46 16.44 5.86
N VAL A 526 -13.69 17.13 4.75
CA VAL A 526 -12.74 18.11 4.20
C VAL A 526 -12.56 19.33 5.11
N ALA A 527 -13.46 19.60 6.06
CA ALA A 527 -13.27 20.67 7.04
C ALA A 527 -12.13 20.37 8.04
N LEU A 528 -11.69 19.11 8.12
CA LEU A 528 -10.61 18.65 9.01
C LEU A 528 -9.29 18.41 8.27
N TYR A 529 -9.21 18.78 7.00
CA TYR A 529 -7.98 18.64 6.21
C TYR A 529 -6.91 19.62 6.68
N GLY A 530 -5.66 19.16 6.68
CA GLY A 530 -4.50 20.03 6.75
C GLY A 530 -4.18 20.59 5.37
N LEU A 531 -3.10 21.38 5.30
CA LEU A 531 -2.66 22.01 4.05
C LEU A 531 -2.35 20.97 2.96
N ASP A 532 -1.59 19.93 3.30
CA ASP A 532 -1.21 18.86 2.39
C ASP A 532 -2.43 18.11 1.82
N GLU A 533 -3.41 17.78 2.67
CA GLU A 533 -4.64 17.13 2.22
C GLU A 533 -5.45 18.02 1.30
N HIS A 534 -5.58 19.30 1.62
CA HIS A 534 -6.28 20.26 0.77
C HIS A 534 -5.60 20.40 -0.60
N LEU A 535 -4.26 20.45 -0.63
CA LEU A 535 -3.47 20.54 -1.85
C LEU A 535 -3.60 19.27 -2.70
N LEU A 536 -3.47 18.08 -2.10
CA LEU A 536 -3.61 16.82 -2.83
C LEU A 536 -5.03 16.62 -3.35
N TYR A 537 -6.05 16.91 -2.53
CA TYR A 537 -7.43 16.80 -2.98
C TYR A 537 -7.73 17.78 -4.12
N ALA A 538 -7.26 19.03 -4.03
CA ALA A 538 -7.34 20.00 -5.12
C ALA A 538 -6.64 19.52 -6.40
N ALA A 539 -5.51 18.81 -6.27
CA ALA A 539 -4.76 18.25 -7.40
C ALA A 539 -5.46 17.07 -8.11
N THR A 540 -6.58 16.57 -7.58
CA THR A 540 -7.46 15.60 -8.27
C THR A 540 -8.49 16.25 -9.18
N PHE A 541 -8.56 17.59 -9.19
CA PHE A 541 -9.46 18.36 -10.00
C PHE A 541 -8.73 19.09 -11.14
N PRO A 542 -9.37 19.17 -12.32
CA PRO A 542 -10.56 18.42 -12.70
C PRO A 542 -10.25 16.91 -12.83
N LYS A 543 -11.29 16.07 -12.77
CA LYS A 543 -11.12 14.62 -12.86
C LYS A 543 -10.30 14.25 -14.10
N VAL A 544 -9.23 13.48 -13.90
CA VAL A 544 -8.42 12.94 -15.00
C VAL A 544 -9.26 11.94 -15.80
N VAL A 545 -9.33 12.15 -17.11
CA VAL A 545 -9.86 11.16 -18.05
C VAL A 545 -8.69 10.40 -18.66
N ALA A 546 -8.25 9.34 -17.97
CA ALA A 546 -7.14 8.52 -18.43
C ALA A 546 -7.65 7.42 -19.36
N ARG A 547 -7.17 7.43 -20.60
CA ARG A 547 -7.37 6.35 -21.57
C ARG A 547 -6.27 5.32 -21.37
N VAL A 548 -6.54 4.33 -20.52
CA VAL A 548 -5.60 3.25 -20.21
C VAL A 548 -5.44 2.33 -21.42
N HIS A 549 -4.19 2.07 -21.78
CA HIS A 549 -3.81 1.20 -22.90
C HIS A 549 -3.37 -0.17 -22.40
N SER A 550 -2.60 -0.22 -21.31
CA SER A 550 -2.17 -1.48 -20.71
C SER A 550 -1.88 -1.34 -19.22
N VAL A 551 -2.04 -2.46 -18.51
CA VAL A 551 -1.60 -2.65 -17.12
C VAL A 551 -0.79 -3.93 -17.08
N LEU A 552 0.48 -3.84 -16.71
CA LEU A 552 1.41 -4.96 -16.63
C LEU A 552 1.89 -5.15 -15.19
N GLU A 553 1.69 -6.33 -14.64
CA GLU A 553 2.33 -6.74 -13.39
C GLU A 553 3.72 -7.31 -13.70
N PHE A 554 4.76 -6.50 -13.48
CA PHE A 554 6.15 -6.87 -13.78
C PHE A 554 6.85 -7.60 -12.62
N SER A 555 6.31 -7.45 -11.41
CA SER A 555 6.68 -8.21 -10.21
C SER A 555 5.41 -8.41 -9.38
N THR A 556 5.35 -9.43 -8.53
CA THR A 556 4.15 -9.72 -7.72
C THR A 556 3.69 -8.49 -6.94
N ASN A 557 2.48 -8.01 -7.24
CA ASN A 557 1.87 -6.79 -6.72
C ASN A 557 2.61 -5.47 -7.05
N CYS A 558 3.42 -5.44 -8.11
CA CYS A 558 4.04 -4.24 -8.67
C CYS A 558 3.64 -4.07 -10.14
N PHE A 559 3.12 -2.89 -10.47
CA PHE A 559 2.41 -2.66 -11.73
C PHE A 559 2.96 -1.48 -12.50
N ALA A 560 2.94 -1.58 -13.83
CA ALA A 560 3.14 -0.48 -14.76
C ALA A 560 1.83 -0.23 -15.52
N VAL A 561 1.29 0.99 -15.43
CA VAL A 561 0.06 1.44 -16.09
C VAL A 561 0.44 2.42 -17.19
N ARG A 562 0.15 2.08 -18.44
CA ARG A 562 0.34 2.97 -19.59
C ARG A 562 -0.99 3.56 -20.01
N PHE A 563 -1.04 4.88 -20.13
CA PHE A 563 -2.28 5.58 -20.49
C PHE A 563 -1.99 6.90 -21.18
N ALA A 564 -3.03 7.48 -21.78
CA ALA A 564 -2.98 8.80 -22.36
C ALA A 564 -4.08 9.71 -21.79
N VAL A 565 -3.80 11.01 -21.74
CA VAL A 565 -4.76 12.06 -21.38
C VAL A 565 -4.85 13.05 -22.52
N LYS A 566 -6.07 13.40 -22.93
CA LYS A 566 -6.33 14.41 -23.96
C LYS A 566 -6.57 15.78 -23.34
N ASP A 567 -6.01 16.81 -23.98
CA ASP A 567 -6.35 18.20 -23.69
C ASP A 567 -7.61 18.65 -24.45
N ALA A 568 -8.09 19.89 -24.25
CA ALA A 568 -9.31 20.38 -24.89
C ALA A 568 -9.21 20.50 -26.42
N ASN A 569 -7.99 20.60 -26.96
CA ASN A 569 -7.76 20.62 -28.40
C ASN A 569 -7.66 19.20 -28.99
N GLY A 570 -7.78 18.16 -28.15
CA GLY A 570 -7.68 16.75 -28.54
C GLY A 570 -6.25 16.22 -28.64
N THR A 571 -5.25 17.00 -28.23
CA THR A 571 -3.84 16.57 -28.22
C THR A 571 -3.64 15.54 -27.12
N SER A 572 -3.06 14.39 -27.48
CA SER A 572 -2.83 13.29 -26.55
C SER A 572 -1.46 13.42 -25.90
N ARG A 573 -1.41 13.32 -24.57
CA ARG A 573 -0.18 13.22 -23.77
C ARG A 573 -0.08 11.81 -23.21
N ASN A 574 1.09 11.18 -23.34
CA ASN A 574 1.31 9.79 -22.94
C ASN A 574 1.98 9.72 -21.56
N TYR A 575 1.61 8.70 -20.78
CA TYR A 575 2.05 8.51 -19.40
C TYR A 575 2.37 7.05 -19.11
N THR A 576 3.35 6.84 -18.23
CA THR A 576 3.58 5.55 -17.55
C THR A 576 3.58 5.78 -16.05
N THR A 577 2.71 5.08 -15.32
CA THR A 577 2.70 5.07 -13.86
C THR A 577 3.19 3.74 -13.34
N PHE A 578 4.18 3.76 -12.46
CA PHE A 578 4.62 2.58 -11.72
C PHE A 578 4.04 2.62 -10.30
N ALA A 579 3.51 1.49 -9.84
CA ALA A 579 2.94 1.35 -8.49
C ALA A 579 3.51 0.11 -7.80
N ASN A 580 4.03 0.31 -6.59
CA ASN A 580 4.47 -0.75 -5.70
C ASN A 580 3.42 -0.93 -4.61
N LEU A 581 2.78 -2.09 -4.50
CA LEU A 581 1.83 -2.35 -3.43
C LEU A 581 2.44 -3.14 -2.25
N THR A 582 3.73 -3.47 -2.31
CA THR A 582 4.43 -4.31 -1.33
C THR A 582 5.10 -3.48 -0.23
N ASP A 583 5.56 -4.18 0.81
CA ASP A 583 6.36 -3.63 1.91
C ASP A 583 7.86 -3.56 1.57
N GLU A 584 8.27 -3.96 0.36
CA GLU A 584 9.66 -4.05 -0.09
C GLU A 584 9.96 -3.02 -1.18
N GLU A 585 11.21 -2.59 -1.30
CA GLU A 585 11.66 -1.73 -2.39
C GLU A 585 11.84 -2.55 -3.68
N HIS A 586 11.44 -2.01 -4.82
CA HIS A 586 11.58 -2.67 -6.11
C HIS A 586 12.31 -1.79 -7.13
N ASP A 587 13.12 -2.42 -7.97
CA ASP A 587 13.72 -1.76 -9.12
C ASP A 587 12.70 -1.61 -10.26
N ILE A 588 12.75 -0.46 -10.94
CA ILE A 588 11.98 -0.21 -12.15
C ILE A 588 12.90 0.18 -13.29
N TYR A 589 12.50 -0.18 -14.51
CA TYR A 589 13.14 0.24 -15.75
C TYR A 589 12.19 1.18 -16.48
N LEU A 590 12.63 2.41 -16.73
CA LEU A 590 11.82 3.38 -17.44
C LEU A 590 11.66 2.97 -18.91
N PRO A 591 10.55 3.37 -19.56
CA PRO A 591 10.27 3.05 -20.96
C PRO A 591 11.44 3.37 -21.90
N GLU A 592 11.59 2.58 -22.96
CA GLU A 592 12.61 2.79 -23.99
C GLU A 592 12.36 4.06 -24.81
N SER A 593 13.44 4.57 -25.40
CA SER A 593 13.35 5.72 -26.31
C SER A 593 12.51 5.37 -27.54
N SER A 594 11.62 6.28 -27.92
CA SER A 594 10.76 6.15 -29.10
C SER A 594 10.41 7.54 -29.63
N LYS A 595 9.75 7.62 -30.79
CA LYS A 595 9.27 8.90 -31.35
C LYS A 595 8.42 9.70 -30.35
N ASP A 596 7.65 8.99 -29.54
CA ASP A 596 6.76 9.57 -28.53
C ASP A 596 7.44 9.75 -27.16
N THR A 597 8.68 9.25 -26.98
CA THR A 597 9.39 9.22 -25.69
C THR A 597 10.88 9.47 -25.88
N HIS A 598 11.28 10.74 -25.86
CA HIS A 598 12.68 11.16 -25.85
C HIS A 598 13.16 11.55 -24.44
N LEU A 599 12.26 12.08 -23.62
CA LEU A 599 12.52 12.43 -22.22
C LEU A 599 11.27 12.10 -21.39
N LEU A 600 11.44 11.87 -20.08
CA LEU A 600 10.33 11.61 -19.16
C LEU A 600 10.32 12.69 -18.07
N PHE A 601 9.14 13.20 -17.73
CA PHE A 601 8.96 14.14 -16.62
C PHE A 601 8.18 13.52 -15.47
N ALA A 602 8.62 13.77 -14.24
CA ALA A 602 7.90 13.40 -13.03
C ALA A 602 8.12 14.44 -11.93
N THR A 603 7.23 14.44 -10.94
CA THR A 603 7.34 15.26 -9.72
C THR A 603 7.64 14.39 -8.51
N ASP A 604 8.06 15.01 -7.40
CA ASP A 604 7.98 14.40 -6.09
C ASP A 604 6.52 13.97 -5.81
N ASN A 605 6.36 12.68 -5.49
CA ASN A 605 5.08 11.96 -5.50
C ASN A 605 4.80 11.40 -4.11
N ASP A 606 4.56 12.29 -3.16
CA ASP A 606 4.14 11.93 -1.81
C ASP A 606 2.92 12.77 -1.37
N MET A 607 2.39 12.47 -0.18
CA MET A 607 1.28 13.25 0.38
C MET A 607 1.69 14.67 0.78
N HIS A 608 2.98 14.97 0.95
CA HIS A 608 3.49 16.21 1.51
C HIS A 608 3.67 17.29 0.43
N MET A 609 2.58 17.59 -0.25
CA MET A 609 2.50 18.51 -1.40
C MET A 609 2.98 19.95 -1.10
N SER A 610 3.07 20.33 0.19
CA SER A 610 3.57 21.64 0.63
C SER A 610 5.10 21.74 0.71
N ARG A 611 5.82 20.62 0.69
CA ARG A 611 7.29 20.62 0.67
C ARG A 611 7.78 21.01 -0.72
N ALA A 612 8.91 21.70 -0.78
CA ALA A 612 9.59 21.91 -2.05
C ALA A 612 10.06 20.54 -2.57
N ASP A 613 10.04 20.38 -3.90
CA ASP A 613 10.64 19.22 -4.56
C ASP A 613 12.16 19.29 -4.31
N ASP A 614 12.60 18.55 -3.29
CA ASP A 614 13.99 18.56 -2.81
C ASP A 614 14.83 17.49 -3.55
N SER A 615 14.23 16.75 -4.49
CA SER A 615 14.91 15.71 -5.27
C SER A 615 15.43 16.23 -6.61
N GLU A 616 16.74 16.11 -6.87
CA GLU A 616 17.27 16.34 -8.23
C GLU A 616 16.94 15.14 -9.13
N ALA A 617 15.80 15.26 -9.82
CA ALA A 617 15.61 15.05 -11.26
C ALA A 617 14.11 15.18 -11.56
N LEU A 618 13.69 16.30 -12.14
CA LEU A 618 12.37 16.47 -12.75
C LEU A 618 12.27 15.74 -14.11
N PHE A 619 13.43 15.46 -14.71
CA PHE A 619 13.57 14.89 -16.05
C PHE A 619 14.44 13.64 -16.02
N TYR A 620 13.97 12.59 -16.70
CA TYR A 620 14.60 11.27 -16.72
C TYR A 620 14.86 10.85 -18.16
N HIS A 621 16.04 10.27 -18.39
CA HIS A 621 16.37 9.66 -19.67
C HIS A 621 15.58 8.35 -19.84
N PRO A 622 15.05 8.05 -21.04
CA PRO A 622 14.48 6.74 -21.36
C PRO A 622 15.45 5.60 -21.04
N SER A 623 14.93 4.40 -20.76
CA SER A 623 15.73 3.22 -20.38
C SER A 623 16.59 3.36 -19.12
N SER A 624 16.48 4.45 -18.36
CA SER A 624 17.16 4.58 -17.07
C SER A 624 16.52 3.67 -16.01
N ARG A 625 17.29 3.35 -14.97
CA ARG A 625 16.84 2.56 -13.82
C ARG A 625 16.42 3.48 -12.68
N GLY A 626 15.29 3.17 -12.06
CA GLY A 626 14.80 3.81 -10.85
C GLY A 626 14.54 2.78 -9.75
N LYS A 627 14.25 3.29 -8.56
CA LYS A 627 13.74 2.51 -7.43
C LYS A 627 12.36 3.01 -7.06
N LEU A 628 11.50 2.09 -6.64
CA LEU A 628 10.16 2.34 -6.16
C LEU A 628 10.08 1.87 -4.70
N LYS A 629 9.93 2.82 -3.78
CA LYS A 629 9.85 2.57 -2.34
C LYS A 629 8.61 1.73 -2.01
N PRO A 630 8.55 1.11 -0.82
CA PRO A 630 7.36 0.43 -0.35
C PRO A 630 6.12 1.34 -0.47
N HIS A 631 5.06 0.82 -1.06
CA HIS A 631 3.80 1.54 -1.28
C HIS A 631 3.87 2.82 -2.15
N GLU A 632 4.96 3.07 -2.87
CA GLU A 632 5.11 4.27 -3.71
C GLU A 632 4.44 4.09 -5.06
N THR A 633 3.85 5.18 -5.57
CA THR A 633 3.36 5.29 -6.94
C THR A 633 4.00 6.51 -7.60
N LYS A 634 4.60 6.32 -8.78
CA LYS A 634 5.29 7.39 -9.51
C LYS A 634 4.80 7.45 -10.96
N THR A 635 4.29 8.62 -11.36
CA THR A 635 3.77 8.90 -12.70
C THR A 635 4.79 9.68 -13.52
N PHE A 636 5.10 9.17 -14.71
CA PHE A 636 6.01 9.78 -15.67
C PHE A 636 5.22 10.22 -16.91
N MET A 637 5.32 11.50 -17.27
CA MET A 637 4.85 12.05 -18.53
C MET A 637 5.91 11.83 -19.62
N HIS A 638 5.49 11.35 -20.78
CA HIS A 638 6.35 11.15 -21.93
C HIS A 638 6.47 12.44 -22.74
N ILE A 639 7.70 12.85 -23.03
CA ILE A 639 8.03 14.03 -23.84
C ILE A 639 8.57 13.54 -25.18
N PRO A 640 7.92 13.87 -26.32
CA PRO A 640 8.34 13.41 -27.63
C PRO A 640 9.61 14.12 -28.12
N GLU A 641 10.23 13.57 -29.16
CA GLU A 641 11.36 14.20 -29.84
C GLU A 641 10.90 15.43 -30.65
N THR A 642 11.73 16.48 -30.68
CA THR A 642 11.44 17.71 -31.45
C THR A 642 12.02 17.64 -32.85
N SER A 643 11.24 18.01 -33.86
CA SER A 643 11.76 18.18 -35.23
C SER A 643 12.77 19.33 -35.29
N PRO A 644 13.99 19.12 -35.85
CA PRO A 644 15.00 20.18 -36.00
C PRO A 644 14.54 21.38 -36.83
N ASP A 645 13.56 21.18 -37.72
CA ASP A 645 13.09 22.17 -38.69
C ASP A 645 12.02 23.11 -38.11
N GLN A 646 11.59 22.91 -36.87
CA GLN A 646 10.58 23.73 -36.20
C GLN A 646 11.15 24.39 -34.94
N GLN A 647 11.23 25.72 -34.93
CA GLN A 647 11.43 26.55 -33.73
C GLN A 647 10.20 26.49 -32.80
N ASN A 648 9.78 25.28 -32.41
CA ASN A 648 8.56 25.06 -31.65
C ASN A 648 8.86 24.92 -30.15
N LEU A 649 8.08 25.67 -29.37
CA LEU A 649 7.96 25.52 -27.93
C LEU A 649 7.32 24.16 -27.62
N LEU A 650 7.90 23.38 -26.70
CA LEU A 650 7.36 22.10 -26.25
C LEU A 650 7.03 22.13 -24.76
N LEU A 651 5.89 21.56 -24.38
CA LEU A 651 5.56 21.31 -22.99
C LEU A 651 6.42 20.17 -22.44
N LEU A 652 7.23 20.47 -21.44
CA LEU A 652 8.08 19.48 -20.78
C LEU A 652 7.40 18.88 -19.54
N GLY A 653 6.42 19.55 -18.94
CA GLY A 653 5.65 19.04 -17.80
C GLY A 653 5.08 20.12 -16.91
N SER A 654 4.34 19.72 -15.86
CA SER A 654 3.84 20.64 -14.83
C SER A 654 3.64 19.95 -13.49
N THR A 655 3.56 20.74 -12.43
CA THR A 655 3.63 20.25 -11.03
C THR A 655 2.31 20.24 -10.28
N SER A 656 1.23 20.80 -10.82
CA SER A 656 0.05 21.14 -10.01
C SER A 656 -0.97 20.00 -9.87
N HIS A 657 -0.89 19.01 -10.75
CA HIS A 657 -1.81 17.87 -10.81
C HIS A 657 -1.11 16.58 -10.40
N ILE A 658 -1.87 15.61 -9.85
CA ILE A 658 -1.38 14.25 -9.56
C ILE A 658 -0.94 13.46 -10.82
N VAL A 659 -1.26 13.98 -12.00
CA VAL A 659 -0.87 13.45 -13.31
C VAL A 659 -0.27 14.65 -14.03
N PRO A 660 1.06 14.76 -14.14
CA PRO A 660 1.73 15.94 -14.65
C PRO A 660 1.17 16.44 -16.00
N GLY A 661 0.83 17.71 -16.11
CA GLY A 661 0.31 18.30 -17.34
C GLY A 661 -1.18 18.04 -17.59
N ALA A 662 -1.89 17.26 -16.76
CA ALA A 662 -3.32 17.01 -16.95
C ALA A 662 -4.20 18.25 -16.63
N GLU A 663 -3.69 19.20 -15.85
CA GLU A 663 -4.37 20.47 -15.54
C GLU A 663 -4.30 21.50 -16.68
N LEU A 664 -3.51 21.24 -17.72
CA LEU A 664 -3.33 22.15 -18.86
C LEU A 664 -4.36 21.86 -19.94
N ASP A 665 -5.19 22.87 -20.22
CA ASP A 665 -6.25 22.84 -21.20
C ASP A 665 -5.75 23.12 -22.62
N GLN A 666 -4.88 24.12 -22.76
CA GLN A 666 -4.25 24.49 -24.03
C GLN A 666 -2.77 24.84 -23.81
N PHE A 667 -1.93 24.40 -24.75
CA PHE A 667 -0.53 24.79 -24.86
C PHE A 667 -0.24 25.04 -26.34
N ASN A 668 -0.41 26.29 -26.78
CA ASN A 668 -0.31 26.67 -28.19
C ASN A 668 0.78 27.72 -28.41
N ASN A 669 1.49 27.60 -29.54
CA ASN A 669 2.45 28.58 -30.02
C ASN A 669 1.88 29.25 -31.28
N ASP A 670 1.36 30.47 -31.15
CA ASP A 670 0.80 31.23 -32.27
C ASP A 670 1.76 32.39 -32.60
N ASN A 671 2.45 32.31 -33.74
CA ASN A 671 3.31 33.38 -34.28
C ASN A 671 4.30 34.01 -33.28
N GLY A 672 4.96 33.18 -32.45
CA GLY A 672 5.94 33.64 -31.46
C GLY A 672 5.34 34.06 -30.11
N SER A 673 4.03 33.85 -29.90
CA SER A 673 3.36 34.01 -28.61
C SER A 673 2.94 32.65 -28.03
N LEU A 674 3.35 32.37 -26.79
CA LEU A 674 2.96 31.16 -26.06
C LEU A 674 1.67 31.42 -25.28
N LYS A 675 0.61 30.67 -25.60
CA LYS A 675 -0.64 30.67 -24.85
C LYS A 675 -0.78 29.39 -24.05
N ILE A 676 -0.79 29.52 -22.73
CA ILE A 676 -1.05 28.43 -21.78
C ILE A 676 -2.38 28.71 -21.10
N THR A 677 -3.32 27.77 -21.23
CA THR A 677 -4.62 27.84 -20.55
C THR A 677 -4.67 26.71 -19.53
N PHE A 678 -4.93 27.04 -18.27
CA PHE A 678 -5.17 26.07 -17.20
C PHE A 678 -6.66 25.80 -17.07
N ARG A 679 -6.99 24.57 -16.66
CA ARG A 679 -8.35 24.23 -16.24
C ARG A 679 -8.65 24.94 -14.92
N SER A 680 -9.76 25.67 -14.89
CA SER A 680 -10.15 26.58 -13.80
C SER A 680 -10.41 25.91 -12.45
N GLU A 681 -10.60 24.59 -12.46
CA GLU A 681 -10.98 23.74 -11.33
C GLU A 681 -9.82 23.44 -10.39
N ASN A 682 -8.57 23.67 -10.82
CA ASN A 682 -7.38 23.50 -9.99
C ASN A 682 -6.91 24.86 -9.43
N SER A 683 -6.91 25.00 -8.10
CA SER A 683 -6.53 26.24 -7.41
C SER A 683 -5.11 26.26 -6.86
N ARG A 684 -4.27 25.27 -7.19
CA ARG A 684 -2.89 25.17 -6.68
C ARG A 684 -1.93 25.99 -7.55
N HIS A 685 -0.85 26.49 -6.95
CA HIS A 685 0.20 27.17 -7.70
C HIS A 685 0.84 26.24 -8.74
N HIS A 686 0.86 26.67 -9.99
CA HIS A 686 1.38 25.89 -11.11
C HIS A 686 2.83 26.29 -11.43
N LYS A 687 3.73 25.31 -11.54
CA LYS A 687 4.96 25.46 -12.32
C LYS A 687 4.80 24.67 -13.61
N VAL A 688 5.02 25.32 -14.74
CA VAL A 688 5.00 24.72 -16.08
C VAL A 688 6.40 24.82 -16.67
N TYR A 689 6.88 23.70 -17.20
CA TYR A 689 8.20 23.59 -17.82
C TYR A 689 8.05 23.58 -19.33
N VAL A 690 8.86 24.41 -20.01
CA VAL A 690 8.76 24.64 -21.45
C VAL A 690 10.15 24.56 -22.09
N GLY A 691 10.27 23.82 -23.20
CA GLY A 691 11.49 23.69 -23.99
C GLY A 691 11.52 24.65 -25.20
N LEU A 692 12.70 25.20 -25.53
CA LEU A 692 12.97 26.15 -26.64
C LEU A 692 14.17 25.74 -27.55
N GLY A 693 13.96 25.45 -28.85
CA GLY A 693 15.00 24.97 -29.80
C GLY A 693 15.28 23.44 -29.84
N THR A 694 16.51 23.03 -30.15
CA THR A 694 16.99 21.66 -29.95
C THR A 694 17.53 21.53 -28.52
N TYR A 695 16.61 21.53 -27.54
CA TYR A 695 16.91 21.63 -26.10
C TYR A 695 17.81 20.50 -25.54
N LEU A 696 18.12 19.50 -26.37
CA LEU A 696 18.76 18.24 -25.97
C LEU A 696 20.06 17.93 -26.74
N HIS A 697 20.52 18.81 -27.65
CA HIS A 697 21.87 18.69 -28.21
C HIS A 697 22.91 19.41 -27.34
N GLN A 698 23.12 18.92 -26.12
CA GLN A 698 24.43 19.03 -25.50
C GLN A 698 24.90 17.63 -25.13
N ASN A 699 25.89 17.14 -25.90
CA ASN A 699 26.78 16.08 -25.46
C ASN A 699 27.31 16.45 -24.07
N HIS A 700 26.79 15.80 -23.04
CA HIS A 700 27.41 15.83 -21.72
C HIS A 700 27.74 14.41 -21.32
N ASN A 701 29.00 14.05 -21.59
CA ASN A 701 29.79 13.20 -20.70
C ASN A 701 29.85 13.87 -19.31
N PHE A 702 28.75 13.89 -18.58
CA PHE A 702 28.74 14.20 -17.16
C PHE A 702 27.74 13.29 -16.50
N ALA A 703 28.26 12.19 -15.96
CA ALA A 703 27.61 11.54 -14.84
C ALA A 703 27.34 12.61 -13.77
N PRO A 704 26.13 12.69 -13.20
CA PRO A 704 25.91 13.58 -12.07
C PRO A 704 26.81 13.11 -10.91
N PRO A 705 27.56 13.99 -10.25
CA PRO A 705 28.26 13.62 -9.02
C PRO A 705 27.20 13.25 -7.98
N SER A 706 27.26 12.01 -7.53
CA SER A 706 26.50 11.52 -6.38
C SER A 706 26.77 12.41 -5.16
N CYS A 707 25.75 13.07 -4.63
CA CYS A 707 25.83 13.60 -3.27
C CYS A 707 25.63 12.43 -2.30
N LYS A 708 26.75 11.91 -1.79
CA LYS A 708 26.77 10.99 -0.64
C LYS A 708 26.55 11.81 0.62
N ILE A 709 25.61 11.38 1.45
CA ILE A 709 25.51 11.84 2.83
C ILE A 709 26.85 11.48 3.54
N ASP A 710 27.42 12.48 4.21
CA ASP A 710 28.69 12.54 4.95
C ASP A 710 30.03 12.58 4.18
N GLY A 711 30.09 13.41 3.13
CA GLY A 711 31.33 13.68 2.40
C GLY A 711 32.37 14.56 3.12
N LEU A 712 31.99 15.41 4.09
CA LEU A 712 32.90 16.43 4.63
C LEU A 712 33.92 15.85 5.64
N GLN A 713 33.50 15.06 6.64
CA GLN A 713 34.45 14.41 7.57
C GLN A 713 35.32 13.36 6.85
N ALA A 714 34.76 12.66 5.86
CA ALA A 714 35.51 11.74 5.01
C ALA A 714 36.51 12.46 4.11
N ALA A 715 36.17 13.64 3.57
CA ALA A 715 37.07 14.50 2.81
C ALA A 715 38.20 15.05 3.71
N ILE A 716 37.90 15.51 4.92
CA ILE A 716 38.90 15.89 5.93
C ILE A 716 39.84 14.71 6.20
N CYS A 717 39.29 13.51 6.43
CA CYS A 717 40.08 12.30 6.66
C CYS A 717 40.99 11.97 5.48
N TYR A 718 40.49 12.07 4.26
CA TYR A 718 41.23 11.83 3.03
C TYR A 718 42.36 12.85 2.85
N LEU A 719 42.06 14.15 2.99
CA LEU A 719 43.02 15.24 2.82
C LEU A 719 44.14 15.19 3.87
N ASN A 720 43.81 14.94 5.14
CA ASN A 720 44.79 14.75 6.21
C ASN A 720 45.66 13.50 5.99
N THR A 721 45.07 12.40 5.50
CA THR A 721 45.82 11.17 5.17
C THR A 721 46.74 11.38 3.97
N TYR A 722 46.26 12.10 2.95
CA TYR A 722 47.04 12.45 1.77
C TYR A 722 48.23 13.36 2.13
N GLN A 723 48.00 14.36 2.98
CA GLN A 723 49.07 15.22 3.51
C GLN A 723 50.14 14.41 4.26
N ALA A 724 49.74 13.44 5.09
CA ALA A 724 50.67 12.60 5.84
C ALA A 724 51.57 11.75 4.93
N GLN A 725 51.07 11.32 3.76
CA GLN A 725 51.84 10.53 2.78
C GLN A 725 52.91 11.34 2.03
N LEU A 726 52.77 12.67 1.99
CA LEU A 726 53.74 13.58 1.38
C LEU A 726 54.94 13.90 2.31
N LEU A 727 54.81 13.57 3.59
CA LEU A 727 55.85 13.77 4.60
C LEU A 727 56.66 12.48 4.81
N PRO A 728 57.94 12.56 5.22
CA PRO A 728 58.78 11.37 5.41
C PRO A 728 58.25 10.47 6.52
N GLU A 729 58.19 9.15 6.27
CA GLU A 729 57.75 8.18 7.27
C GLU A 729 58.71 8.12 8.47
N PRO A 730 58.20 8.13 9.72
CA PRO A 730 59.03 8.00 10.90
C PRO A 730 59.61 6.58 11.01
N THR A 731 60.90 6.42 10.74
CA THR A 731 61.60 5.12 10.73
C THR A 731 62.22 4.72 12.07
N THR A 732 62.18 5.58 13.11
CA THR A 732 62.79 5.30 14.42
C THR A 732 61.95 5.88 15.58
N ASP A 733 61.85 5.13 16.70
CA ASP A 733 61.21 5.56 17.96
C ASP A 733 61.80 6.87 18.53
N SER A 734 63.01 7.26 18.09
CA SER A 734 63.70 8.47 18.53
C SER A 734 63.03 9.76 18.04
N ALA A 735 62.36 9.79 16.87
CA ALA A 735 61.66 11.00 16.41
C ALA A 735 60.39 11.31 17.24
N LEU A 736 59.85 10.29 17.91
CA LEU A 736 58.64 10.38 18.74
C LEU A 736 58.96 10.65 20.22
N THR A 737 60.20 10.39 20.66
CA THR A 737 60.66 10.53 22.06
C THR A 737 61.77 11.59 22.24
N ALA A 738 62.31 12.15 21.15
CA ALA A 738 63.35 13.17 21.22
C ALA A 738 62.85 14.43 21.94
N SER A 739 63.53 14.77 23.03
CA SER A 739 63.36 16.04 23.77
C SER A 739 63.94 17.25 23.03
N SER A 740 64.51 17.07 21.83
CA SER A 740 65.16 18.17 21.11
C SER A 740 64.12 19.07 20.43
N THR A 741 64.20 20.35 20.72
CA THR A 741 63.54 21.45 20.00
C THR A 741 64.16 21.69 18.61
N ALA A 742 64.82 20.68 18.03
CA ALA A 742 65.50 20.82 16.74
C ALA A 742 64.47 20.74 15.60
N ASP A 743 64.47 21.75 14.73
CA ASP A 743 63.55 21.88 13.59
C ASP A 743 63.63 20.68 12.61
N ASP A 744 64.78 19.99 12.58
CA ASP A 744 65.06 18.86 11.67
C ASP A 744 64.10 17.66 11.83
N TYR A 745 63.43 17.51 12.98
CA TYR A 745 62.47 16.41 13.24
C TYR A 745 61.00 16.84 13.09
N LEU A 746 60.73 18.08 12.67
CA LEU A 746 59.37 18.62 12.57
C LEU A 746 58.50 17.88 11.52
N PRO A 747 58.96 17.59 10.29
CA PRO A 747 58.16 16.88 9.28
C PRO A 747 57.80 15.44 9.69
N LEU A 748 58.72 14.74 10.36
CA LEU A 748 58.52 13.37 10.86
C LEU A 748 57.46 13.32 11.97
N ARG A 749 57.45 14.30 12.88
CA ARG A 749 56.44 14.43 13.94
C ARG A 749 55.07 14.80 13.38
N ALA A 750 55.04 15.67 12.38
CA ALA A 750 53.81 16.05 11.69
C ALA A 750 53.21 14.86 10.91
N ALA A 751 54.03 14.06 10.21
CA ALA A 751 53.59 12.85 9.51
C ALA A 751 52.90 11.85 10.45
N ASP A 752 53.49 11.60 11.62
CA ASP A 752 52.90 10.71 12.62
C ASP A 752 51.59 11.28 13.21
N ARG A 753 51.55 12.59 13.53
CA ARG A 753 50.33 13.22 14.07
C ARG A 753 49.20 13.23 13.05
N LEU A 754 49.44 13.66 11.81
CA LEU A 754 48.45 13.67 10.73
C LEU A 754 47.99 12.24 10.39
N GLY A 755 48.91 11.28 10.45
CA GLY A 755 48.60 9.85 10.34
C GLY A 755 47.70 9.30 11.46
N ARG A 756 47.68 9.93 12.64
CA ARG A 756 46.75 9.61 13.74
C ARG A 756 45.39 10.29 13.61
N ILE A 757 45.31 11.47 13.00
CA ILE A 757 44.05 12.23 12.81
C ILE A 757 43.02 11.46 11.97
N LYS A 758 43.45 10.58 11.05
CA LYS A 758 42.52 9.68 10.34
C LYS A 758 41.67 8.83 11.30
N TRP A 759 42.25 8.39 12.42
CA TRP A 759 41.54 7.61 13.41
C TRP A 759 40.58 8.45 14.24
N GLU A 760 40.91 9.72 14.51
CA GLU A 760 39.98 10.68 15.12
C GLU A 760 38.75 10.85 14.22
N ASN A 761 38.95 11.06 12.93
CA ASN A 761 37.87 11.22 11.96
C ASN A 761 37.00 9.97 11.84
N ILE A 762 37.58 8.77 11.87
CA ILE A 762 36.82 7.51 11.88
C ILE A 762 36.03 7.36 13.18
N ALA A 763 36.60 7.76 14.32
CA ALA A 763 35.89 7.76 15.60
C ALA A 763 34.70 8.74 15.60
N PHE A 764 34.86 9.94 15.03
CA PHE A 764 33.76 10.89 14.83
C PHE A 764 32.68 10.35 13.89
N MET A 765 33.04 9.71 12.78
CA MET A 765 32.05 9.06 11.91
C MET A 765 31.29 7.95 12.65
N GLY A 766 32.00 7.12 13.42
CA GLY A 766 31.39 6.11 14.28
C GLY A 766 30.46 6.71 15.34
N PHE A 767 30.86 7.84 15.94
CA PHE A 767 30.03 8.59 16.89
C PHE A 767 28.73 9.05 16.24
N GLN A 768 28.78 9.65 15.04
CA GLN A 768 27.58 10.15 14.37
C GLN A 768 26.59 9.01 14.03
N VAL A 769 27.09 7.86 13.58
CA VAL A 769 26.25 6.68 13.30
C VAL A 769 25.59 6.16 14.58
N TRP A 770 26.36 6.04 15.67
CA TRP A 770 25.82 5.62 16.96
C TRP A 770 24.84 6.65 17.54
N PHE A 771 25.16 7.94 17.44
CA PHE A 771 24.36 9.06 17.91
C PHE A 771 23.00 9.10 17.21
N LEU A 772 22.97 8.87 15.90
CA LEU A 772 21.74 8.73 15.11
C LEU A 772 20.89 7.55 15.60
N GLY A 773 21.51 6.38 15.82
CA GLY A 773 20.84 5.22 16.39
C GLY A 773 20.21 5.49 17.76
N MET A 774 20.94 6.20 18.62
CA MET A 774 20.44 6.67 19.92
C MET A 774 19.30 7.68 19.78
N ALA A 775 19.35 8.60 18.81
CA ALA A 775 18.28 9.57 18.56
C ALA A 775 16.98 8.91 18.10
N PHE A 776 17.07 7.89 17.24
CA PHE A 776 15.92 7.05 16.87
C PHE A 776 15.35 6.31 18.08
N ASP A 777 16.20 5.65 18.87
CA ASP A 777 15.77 4.91 20.06
C ASP A 777 15.09 5.83 21.09
N ALA A 778 15.69 7.00 21.36
CA ALA A 778 15.15 8.01 22.28
C ALA A 778 13.77 8.54 21.84
N THR A 779 13.58 8.74 20.53
CA THR A 779 12.32 9.25 19.95
C THR A 779 11.23 8.18 19.94
N VAL A 780 11.56 6.96 19.49
CA VAL A 780 10.60 5.83 19.40
C VAL A 780 10.12 5.41 20.79
N TYR A 781 11.03 5.34 21.77
CA TYR A 781 10.69 4.95 23.13
C TYR A 781 10.31 6.12 24.06
N GLN A 782 10.25 7.33 23.52
CA GLN A 782 9.88 8.58 24.24
C GLN A 782 10.67 8.76 25.54
N ASN A 783 11.97 8.50 25.50
CA ASN A 783 12.81 8.49 26.68
C ASN A 783 13.45 9.86 26.93
N THR A 784 12.93 10.59 27.92
CA THR A 784 13.43 11.91 28.33
C THR A 784 14.92 11.93 28.67
N ALA A 785 15.40 10.89 29.36
CA ALA A 785 16.80 10.85 29.80
C ALA A 785 17.76 10.71 28.61
N GLU A 786 17.38 9.91 27.61
CA GLU A 786 18.17 9.72 26.39
C GLU A 786 18.23 11.00 25.55
N ILE A 787 17.12 11.73 25.41
CA ILE A 787 17.08 13.02 24.69
C ILE A 787 17.97 14.09 25.34
N LEU A 788 17.96 14.15 26.67
CA LEU A 788 18.81 15.07 27.40
C LEU A 788 20.29 14.69 27.27
N ALA A 789 20.61 13.39 27.32
CA ALA A 789 21.97 12.92 27.11
C ALA A 789 22.47 13.18 25.68
N LEU A 790 21.62 13.03 24.66
CA LEU A 790 21.96 13.37 23.28
C LEU A 790 22.32 14.86 23.12
N ALA A 791 21.57 15.77 23.76
CA ALA A 791 21.92 17.19 23.75
C ALA A 791 23.30 17.45 24.38
N ILE A 792 23.59 16.83 25.53
CA ILE A 792 24.88 16.97 26.21
C ILE A 792 26.02 16.39 25.34
N LEU A 793 25.81 15.21 24.76
CA LEU A 793 26.79 14.54 23.90
C LEU A 793 27.06 15.33 22.61
N ASN A 794 26.06 16.01 22.07
CA ASN A 794 26.24 16.87 20.90
C ASN A 794 27.07 18.12 21.22
N VAL A 795 26.88 18.70 22.40
CA VAL A 795 27.73 19.81 22.90
C VAL A 795 29.18 19.34 23.11
N LEU A 796 29.38 18.15 23.71
CA LEU A 796 30.71 17.57 23.86
C LEU A 796 31.38 17.31 22.50
N CYS A 797 30.62 16.82 21.52
CA CYS A 797 31.10 16.64 20.14
C CYS A 797 31.53 17.97 19.50
N ALA A 798 30.78 19.05 19.72
CA ALA A 798 31.15 20.39 19.24
C ALA A 798 32.47 20.88 19.86
N ILE A 799 32.67 20.64 21.15
CA ILE A 799 33.91 21.00 21.87
C ILE A 799 35.10 20.18 21.31
N LEU A 800 34.92 18.88 21.09
CA LEU A 800 35.97 18.03 20.52
C LEU A 800 36.31 18.44 19.07
N GLY A 801 35.31 18.82 18.26
CA GLY A 801 35.54 19.36 16.91
C GLY A 801 36.32 20.68 16.92
N ALA A 802 36.01 21.59 17.85
CA ALA A 802 36.78 22.82 18.02
C ALA A 802 38.23 22.56 18.46
N LEU A 803 38.46 21.57 19.32
CA LEU A 803 39.82 21.15 19.69
C LEU A 803 40.60 20.56 18.50
N GLN A 804 39.93 19.82 17.60
CA GLN A 804 40.54 19.30 16.38
C GLN A 804 41.01 20.44 15.45
N VAL A 805 40.20 21.50 15.29
CA VAL A 805 40.57 22.70 14.53
C VAL A 805 41.80 23.38 15.13
N VAL A 806 41.85 23.56 16.45
CA VAL A 806 43.02 24.17 17.13
C VAL A 806 44.29 23.36 16.89
N ASP A 807 44.19 22.03 16.95
CA ASP A 807 45.31 21.14 16.64
C ASP A 807 45.71 21.23 15.15
N GLY A 808 44.75 21.26 14.22
CA GLY A 808 45.01 21.40 12.78
C GLY A 808 45.75 22.68 12.41
N VAL A 809 45.28 23.82 12.93
CA VAL A 809 45.91 25.15 12.74
C VAL A 809 47.34 25.17 13.25
N LYS A 810 47.59 24.60 14.44
CA LYS A 810 48.92 24.55 15.03
C LYS A 810 49.94 23.82 14.15
N TRP A 811 49.56 22.68 13.56
CA TRP A 811 50.47 21.91 12.70
C TRP A 811 50.61 22.51 11.31
N LEU A 812 49.58 23.15 10.79
CA LEU A 812 49.67 23.92 9.55
C LEU A 812 50.67 25.08 9.68
N ASP A 813 50.59 25.87 10.76
CA ASP A 813 51.51 26.97 11.04
C ASP A 813 52.97 26.49 11.13
N GLN A 814 53.20 25.36 11.78
CA GLN A 814 54.53 24.76 11.89
C GLN A 814 55.07 24.24 10.55
N LEU A 815 54.24 23.61 9.71
CA LEU A 815 54.66 23.06 8.41
C LEU A 815 54.86 24.13 7.33
N LEU A 816 54.24 25.31 7.45
CA LEU A 816 54.48 26.44 6.55
C LEU A 816 55.96 26.90 6.52
N HIS A 817 56.73 26.57 7.55
CA HIS A 817 58.15 26.88 7.66
C HIS A 817 59.07 25.80 7.04
N THR A 818 58.50 24.81 6.34
CA THR A 818 59.23 23.69 5.73
C THR A 818 59.08 23.68 4.19
N GLU A 819 59.87 22.86 3.48
CA GLU A 819 59.83 22.77 2.01
C GLU A 819 58.66 21.90 1.46
N TYR A 820 57.82 21.32 2.32
CA TYR A 820 56.74 20.41 1.92
C TYR A 820 55.44 21.17 1.60
N SER A 821 54.69 20.73 0.57
CA SER A 821 53.38 21.31 0.26
C SER A 821 52.42 21.11 1.42
N VAL A 822 51.62 22.13 1.73
CA VAL A 822 50.59 22.12 2.79
C VAL A 822 49.17 22.29 2.24
N ASP A 823 48.99 22.20 0.92
CA ASP A 823 47.73 22.53 0.24
C ASP A 823 46.57 21.65 0.68
N ALA A 824 46.83 20.36 0.89
CA ALA A 824 45.83 19.42 1.35
C ALA A 824 45.44 19.69 2.82
N LEU A 825 46.41 20.04 3.68
CA LEU A 825 46.17 20.41 5.08
C LEU A 825 45.38 21.71 5.21
N ALA A 826 45.74 22.73 4.41
CA ALA A 826 45.04 24.02 4.40
C ALA A 826 43.59 23.89 3.89
N MET A 827 43.32 22.94 2.98
CA MET A 827 41.96 22.61 2.57
C MET A 827 41.21 21.86 3.68
N ALA A 828 41.85 20.88 4.33
CA ALA A 828 41.26 20.14 5.44
C ALA A 828 40.86 21.06 6.60
N GLU A 829 41.72 22.00 6.99
CA GLU A 829 41.47 23.00 8.03
C GLU A 829 40.20 23.82 7.75
N LYS A 830 40.03 24.33 6.52
CA LYS A 830 38.84 25.11 6.14
C LYS A 830 37.55 24.31 6.24
N ILE A 831 37.60 23.03 5.89
CA ILE A 831 36.46 22.12 5.99
C ILE A 831 36.19 21.80 7.48
N GLU A 832 37.22 21.57 8.30
CA GLU A 832 37.11 21.34 9.75
C GLU A 832 36.52 22.53 10.49
N ILE A 833 36.93 23.77 10.16
CA ILE A 833 36.36 25.01 10.71
C ILE A 833 34.87 25.09 10.37
N SER A 834 34.53 24.89 9.10
CA SER A 834 33.15 24.96 8.61
C SER A 834 32.27 23.93 9.32
N LEU A 835 32.76 22.70 9.46
CA LEU A 835 32.04 21.62 10.11
C LEU A 835 31.84 21.87 11.61
N SER A 836 32.86 22.39 12.30
CA SER A 836 32.79 22.71 13.73
C SER A 836 31.76 23.80 14.03
N VAL A 837 31.67 24.83 13.18
CA VAL A 837 30.65 25.89 13.28
C VAL A 837 29.25 25.31 13.10
N VAL A 838 29.08 24.40 12.12
CA VAL A 838 27.80 23.73 11.86
C VAL A 838 27.38 22.88 13.06
N ILE A 839 28.27 22.00 13.57
CA ILE A 839 27.98 21.15 14.74
C ILE A 839 27.63 22.00 15.96
N MET A 840 28.35 23.10 16.20
CA MET A 840 28.07 24.01 17.32
C MET A 840 26.68 24.66 17.20
N SER A 841 26.28 25.08 15.99
CA SER A 841 24.94 25.64 15.75
C SER A 841 23.83 24.61 16.01
N PHE A 842 24.02 23.37 15.56
CA PHE A 842 23.09 22.27 15.80
C PHE A 842 23.04 21.86 17.28
N ALA A 843 24.16 21.92 18.00
CA ALA A 843 24.20 21.64 19.43
C ALA A 843 23.34 22.62 20.24
N VAL A 844 23.33 23.91 19.88
CA VAL A 844 22.46 24.93 20.51
C VAL A 844 20.99 24.65 20.23
N ILE A 845 20.64 24.38 18.97
CA ILE A 845 19.25 24.09 18.57
C ILE A 845 18.76 22.81 19.25
N MET A 846 19.55 21.74 19.21
CA MET A 846 19.20 20.47 19.84
C MET A 846 19.05 20.63 21.36
N SER A 847 19.92 21.39 22.03
CA SER A 847 19.80 21.63 23.47
C SER A 847 18.48 22.30 23.84
N TYR A 848 18.03 23.28 23.05
CA TYR A 848 16.73 23.91 23.23
C TYR A 848 15.57 22.93 22.99
N LEU A 849 15.60 22.18 21.89
CA LEU A 849 14.55 21.22 21.56
C LEU A 849 14.47 20.07 22.58
N SER A 850 15.61 19.52 22.98
CA SER A 850 15.69 18.48 24.01
C SER A 850 15.13 18.96 25.36
N TYR A 851 15.37 20.22 25.73
CA TYR A 851 14.76 20.81 26.92
C TYR A 851 13.22 20.88 26.80
N GLN A 852 12.69 21.33 25.67
CA GLN A 852 11.23 21.39 25.46
C GLN A 852 10.59 20.00 25.45
N MET A 853 11.19 19.03 24.75
CA MET A 853 10.71 17.64 24.72
C MET A 853 10.77 16.97 26.10
N SER A 854 11.77 17.30 26.92
CA SER A 854 11.90 16.75 28.27
C SER A 854 10.69 17.09 29.16
N LYS A 855 10.12 18.29 29.00
CA LYS A 855 8.90 18.71 29.71
C LYS A 855 7.67 17.89 29.31
N GLN A 856 7.56 17.54 28.03
CA GLN A 856 6.40 16.82 27.50
C GLN A 856 6.44 15.33 27.87
N PHE A 857 7.61 14.70 27.81
CA PHE A 857 7.75 13.27 28.12
C PHE A 857 7.72 12.96 29.63
N GLY A 858 8.06 13.93 30.49
CA GLY A 858 7.86 13.80 31.94
C GLY A 858 6.41 13.48 32.33
N TRP A 859 5.43 14.02 31.60
CA TRP A 859 4.01 13.72 31.81
C TRP A 859 3.62 12.29 31.42
N ASN A 860 4.32 11.68 30.46
CA ASN A 860 4.03 10.31 30.03
C ASN A 860 4.53 9.27 31.05
N ILE A 861 5.64 9.54 31.73
CA ILE A 861 6.16 8.68 32.81
C ILE A 861 5.18 8.66 34.00
N TYR A 862 4.59 9.82 34.34
CA TYR A 862 3.56 9.92 35.38
C TYR A 862 2.35 9.03 35.08
N LYS A 863 1.85 9.04 33.84
CA LYS A 863 0.70 8.22 33.42
C LYS A 863 0.98 6.71 33.41
N LYS A 864 2.25 6.30 33.28
CA LYS A 864 2.62 4.88 33.09
C LYS A 864 2.87 4.11 34.39
N ILE A 865 3.27 4.80 35.46
CA ILE A 865 3.72 4.16 36.72
C ILE A 865 2.72 4.39 37.87
N GLY A 866 1.84 5.40 37.76
CA GLY A 866 0.93 5.80 38.84
C GLY A 866 1.60 6.75 39.83
N ALA A 867 0.89 7.13 40.90
CA ALA A 867 1.29 8.23 41.80
C ALA A 867 2.39 7.88 42.82
N ASP A 868 2.87 6.64 42.88
CA ASP A 868 3.89 6.22 43.86
C ASP A 868 5.27 6.83 43.55
N VAL A 869 5.68 7.79 44.37
CA VAL A 869 6.91 8.57 44.22
C VAL A 869 8.17 7.71 44.35
N GLN A 870 8.14 6.66 45.18
CA GLN A 870 9.29 5.81 45.45
C GLN A 870 9.59 4.91 44.24
N ILE A 871 8.56 4.28 43.66
CA ILE A 871 8.70 3.46 42.44
C ILE A 871 9.14 4.32 41.26
N GLN A 872 8.60 5.53 41.11
CA GLN A 872 9.04 6.47 40.07
C GLN A 872 10.51 6.88 40.22
N LYS A 873 11.01 7.06 41.45
CA LYS A 873 12.42 7.37 41.70
C LYS A 873 13.31 6.20 41.29
N MET A 874 12.95 4.98 41.69
CA MET A 874 13.69 3.77 41.34
C MET A 874 13.69 3.50 39.82
N TYR A 875 12.55 3.70 39.16
CA TYR A 875 12.43 3.55 37.71
C TYR A 875 13.29 4.55 36.95
N ARG A 876 13.30 5.82 37.38
CA ARG A 876 14.20 6.85 36.81
C ARG A 876 15.67 6.46 36.97
N MET A 877 16.06 5.98 38.15
CA MET A 877 17.43 5.50 38.38
C MET A 877 17.81 4.35 37.45
N PHE A 878 16.89 3.40 37.24
CA PHE A 878 17.11 2.31 36.29
C PHE A 878 17.20 2.79 34.84
N GLN A 879 16.40 3.78 34.43
CA GLN A 879 16.51 4.38 33.10
C GLN A 879 17.85 5.08 32.89
N PHE A 880 18.35 5.82 33.89
CA PHE A 880 19.69 6.41 33.83
C PHE A 880 20.79 5.34 33.77
N PHE A 881 20.63 4.23 34.49
CA PHE A 881 21.55 3.11 34.40
C PHE A 881 21.59 2.51 33.00
N VAL A 882 20.43 2.20 32.41
CA VAL A 882 20.35 1.66 31.04
C VAL A 882 20.91 2.63 30.00
N LEU A 883 20.69 3.94 30.19
CA LEU A 883 21.27 4.98 29.37
C LEU A 883 22.80 4.99 29.45
N SER A 884 23.36 4.92 30.66
CA SER A 884 24.81 4.82 30.86
C SER A 884 25.39 3.63 30.08
N LEU A 885 24.78 2.45 30.21
CA LEU A 885 25.23 1.25 29.48
C LEU A 885 25.25 1.45 27.96
N LYS A 886 24.29 2.18 27.40
CA LYS A 886 24.25 2.47 25.95
C LYS A 886 25.34 3.45 25.51
N ILE A 887 25.67 4.41 26.36
CA ILE A 887 26.79 5.33 26.15
C ILE A 887 28.11 4.57 26.26
N ASP A 888 28.23 3.65 27.22
CA ASP A 888 29.40 2.80 27.43
C ASP A 888 29.68 1.87 26.23
N ILE A 889 28.64 1.41 25.51
CA ILE A 889 28.83 0.67 24.24
C ILE A 889 29.66 1.49 23.26
N PHE A 890 29.47 2.80 23.20
CA PHE A 890 30.24 3.65 22.31
C PHE A 890 31.56 4.07 22.94
N THR A 891 31.52 4.69 24.12
CA THR A 891 32.70 5.29 24.75
C THR A 891 33.74 4.24 25.15
N GLN A 892 33.31 3.05 25.60
CA GLN A 892 34.26 2.04 26.06
C GLN A 892 34.77 1.15 24.94
N PHE A 893 33.86 0.58 24.14
CA PHE A 893 34.23 -0.31 23.05
C PHE A 893 35.07 0.40 22.00
N MET A 894 34.69 1.62 21.61
CA MET A 894 35.43 2.39 20.61
C MET A 894 36.83 2.71 21.13
N VAL A 895 36.97 3.30 22.32
CA VAL A 895 38.29 3.62 22.89
C VAL A 895 39.19 2.37 22.94
N SER A 896 38.60 1.22 23.30
CA SER A 896 39.30 -0.05 23.38
C SER A 896 39.78 -0.59 22.02
N VAL A 897 38.91 -0.58 21.00
CA VAL A 897 39.23 -1.02 19.63
C VAL A 897 40.29 -0.13 18.99
N PHE A 898 40.16 1.18 19.15
CA PHE A 898 41.10 2.13 18.55
C PHE A 898 42.50 2.03 19.18
N TYR A 899 42.58 1.82 20.49
CA TYR A 899 43.86 1.53 21.14
C TYR A 899 44.52 0.25 20.56
N LEU A 900 43.75 -0.82 20.34
CA LEU A 900 44.25 -2.05 19.71
C LEU A 900 44.78 -1.81 18.28
N MET A 901 44.04 -1.05 17.48
CA MET A 901 44.44 -0.76 16.09
C MET A 901 45.69 0.13 16.02
N GLN A 902 45.82 1.10 16.92
CA GLN A 902 46.87 2.11 16.84
C GLN A 902 48.17 1.69 17.52
N PHE A 903 48.11 1.08 18.70
CA PHE A 903 49.29 0.81 19.53
C PHE A 903 49.68 -0.67 19.55
N ALA A 904 48.71 -1.57 19.71
CA ALA A 904 49.00 -3.00 19.81
C ALA A 904 49.51 -3.63 18.49
N LEU A 905 49.05 -3.13 17.33
CA LEU A 905 49.55 -3.59 16.02
C LEU A 905 50.97 -3.08 15.70
N LYS A 906 51.40 -1.96 16.30
CA LYS A 906 52.73 -1.37 16.09
C LYS A 906 53.82 -1.94 17.01
N GLN A 907 53.48 -2.26 18.28
CA GLN A 907 54.46 -2.71 19.28
C GLN A 907 54.59 -4.25 19.40
N GLY A 908 53.77 -5.02 18.68
CA GLY A 908 53.74 -6.49 18.76
C GLY A 908 52.87 -7.03 19.91
N ILE A 909 52.70 -8.35 19.98
CA ILE A 909 51.83 -8.99 20.97
C ILE A 909 52.54 -9.08 22.33
N MET A 910 52.20 -8.17 23.25
CA MET A 910 52.61 -8.20 24.66
C MET A 910 51.48 -8.73 25.57
N TRP A 911 51.78 -9.03 26.83
CA TRP A 911 50.77 -9.49 27.80
C TRP A 911 49.63 -8.48 27.99
N GLU A 912 49.94 -7.18 27.93
CA GLU A 912 48.98 -6.07 27.99
C GLU A 912 48.02 -6.10 26.80
N THR A 913 48.53 -6.39 25.60
CA THR A 913 47.74 -6.57 24.37
C THR A 913 46.76 -7.74 24.48
N ILE A 914 47.18 -8.86 25.07
CA ILE A 914 46.31 -10.04 25.26
C ILE A 914 45.18 -9.72 26.23
N VAL A 915 45.49 -9.09 27.36
CA VAL A 915 44.48 -8.62 28.32
C VAL A 915 43.51 -7.67 27.65
N GLN A 916 44.02 -6.76 26.81
CA GLN A 916 43.20 -5.77 26.12
C GLN A 916 42.23 -6.39 25.08
N VAL A 917 42.67 -7.37 24.31
CA VAL A 917 41.79 -8.10 23.38
C VAL A 917 40.68 -8.80 24.15
N ILE A 918 41.02 -9.44 25.28
CA ILE A 918 40.04 -10.12 26.15
C ILE A 918 39.01 -9.12 26.68
N VAL A 919 39.46 -8.02 27.29
CA VAL A 919 38.56 -6.97 27.82
C VAL A 919 37.65 -6.45 26.71
N THR A 920 38.21 -6.11 25.54
CA THR A 920 37.43 -5.58 24.38
C THR A 920 36.33 -6.53 23.92
N ILE A 921 36.60 -7.83 23.83
CA ILE A 921 35.61 -8.85 23.43
C ILE A 921 34.47 -8.95 24.45
N PHE A 922 34.78 -8.80 25.75
CA PHE A 922 33.82 -8.97 26.82
C PHE A 922 33.03 -7.70 27.20
N ILE A 923 33.43 -6.51 26.74
CA ILE A 923 32.68 -5.25 27.01
C ILE A 923 31.20 -5.37 26.59
N ILE A 924 30.91 -5.71 25.33
CA ILE A 924 29.51 -5.77 24.85
C ILE A 924 28.69 -6.87 25.58
N PRO A 925 29.18 -8.11 25.74
CA PRO A 925 28.50 -9.13 26.54
C PRO A 925 28.21 -8.70 27.97
N PHE A 926 29.15 -8.04 28.66
CA PHE A 926 28.98 -7.63 30.04
C PHE A 926 28.04 -6.42 30.21
N LEU A 927 28.01 -5.48 29.27
CA LEU A 927 27.01 -4.40 29.24
C LEU A 927 25.59 -4.96 29.02
N TYR A 928 25.43 -5.95 28.14
CA TYR A 928 24.16 -6.68 27.99
C TYR A 928 23.81 -7.45 29.27
N PHE A 929 24.77 -8.13 29.88
CA PHE A 929 24.61 -8.86 31.13
C PHE A 929 24.13 -7.93 32.26
N ALA A 930 24.69 -6.73 32.37
CA ALA A 930 24.29 -5.70 33.32
C ALA A 930 22.82 -5.26 33.14
N ARG A 931 22.38 -5.06 31.89
CA ARG A 931 20.99 -4.75 31.56
C ARG A 931 20.03 -5.86 32.00
N THR A 932 20.41 -7.13 31.81
CA THR A 932 19.60 -8.27 32.26
C THR A 932 19.60 -8.42 33.77
N ALA A 933 20.71 -8.13 34.45
CA ALA A 933 20.84 -8.15 35.90
C ALA A 933 19.85 -7.18 36.55
N GLY A 934 19.74 -5.96 36.00
CA GLY A 934 18.79 -4.97 36.49
C GLY A 934 17.32 -5.32 36.22
N SER A 935 16.96 -5.92 35.08
CA SER A 935 15.56 -6.36 34.86
C SER A 935 15.17 -7.60 35.65
N THR A 936 16.13 -8.49 35.92
CA THR A 936 15.88 -9.71 36.71
C THR A 936 16.08 -9.51 38.22
N GLU A 937 16.57 -8.33 38.62
CA GLU A 937 16.96 -7.98 39.99
C GLU A 937 17.99 -8.95 40.60
N SER A 938 18.92 -9.42 39.76
CA SER A 938 19.92 -10.41 40.16
C SER A 938 21.18 -9.75 40.75
N LYS A 939 21.32 -9.80 42.08
CA LYS A 939 22.51 -9.29 42.79
C LYS A 939 23.82 -9.94 42.32
N PRO A 940 23.93 -11.28 42.17
CA PRO A 940 25.18 -11.90 41.73
C PRO A 940 25.64 -11.39 40.36
N ARG A 941 24.71 -11.24 39.41
CA ARG A 941 25.02 -10.75 38.05
C ARG A 941 25.46 -9.29 38.06
N MET A 942 24.83 -8.46 38.90
CA MET A 942 25.21 -7.04 39.03
C MET A 942 26.59 -6.88 39.68
N ILE A 943 26.92 -7.70 40.69
CA ILE A 943 28.26 -7.71 41.31
C ILE A 943 29.32 -8.11 40.27
N THR A 944 29.05 -9.15 39.48
CA THR A 944 29.95 -9.57 38.40
C THR A 944 30.16 -8.47 37.36
N PHE A 945 29.12 -7.72 37.00
CA PHE A 945 29.25 -6.55 36.13
C PHE A 945 30.12 -5.47 36.78
N ILE A 946 29.88 -5.09 38.04
CA ILE A 946 30.66 -4.05 38.74
C ILE A 946 32.14 -4.44 38.82
N LEU A 947 32.46 -5.71 39.09
CA LEU A 947 33.83 -6.20 39.12
C LEU A 947 34.51 -6.11 37.74
N PHE A 948 33.77 -6.43 36.68
CA PHE A 948 34.26 -6.28 35.31
C PHE A 948 34.46 -4.80 34.95
N GLU A 949 33.57 -3.92 35.38
CA GLU A 949 33.68 -2.49 35.14
C GLU A 949 34.88 -1.87 35.86
N CYS A 950 35.20 -2.33 37.08
CA CYS A 950 36.45 -1.99 37.76
C CYS A 950 37.70 -2.44 36.97
N LEU A 951 37.62 -3.58 36.28
CA LEU A 951 38.70 -4.03 35.40
C LEU A 951 38.84 -3.11 34.16
N VAL A 952 37.72 -2.68 33.57
CA VAL A 952 37.72 -1.69 32.47
C VAL A 952 38.32 -0.35 32.93
N LEU A 953 37.98 0.12 34.14
CA LEU A 953 38.55 1.35 34.71
C LEU A 953 40.06 1.24 34.95
N PHE A 954 40.52 0.12 35.50
CA PHE A 954 41.95 -0.15 35.66
C PHE A 954 42.66 -0.14 34.29
N HIS A 955 42.03 -0.75 33.29
CA HIS A 955 42.56 -0.78 31.93
C HIS A 955 42.64 0.61 31.30
N PHE A 956 41.62 1.45 31.48
CA PHE A 956 41.64 2.83 30.96
C PHE A 956 42.70 3.69 31.64
N ALA A 957 43.00 3.45 32.92
CA ALA A 957 44.12 4.08 33.61
C ALA A 957 45.48 3.67 32.99
N LEU A 958 45.64 2.41 32.57
CA LEU A 958 46.83 1.96 31.84
C LEU A 958 46.94 2.64 30.47
N ILE A 959 45.86 2.65 29.67
CA ILE A 959 45.83 3.34 28.37
C ILE A 959 46.19 4.83 28.54
N PHE A 960 45.62 5.47 29.56
CA PHE A 960 45.88 6.88 29.85
C PHE A 960 47.36 7.14 30.17
N SER A 961 47.98 6.29 30.99
CA SER A 961 49.40 6.42 31.35
C SER A 961 50.33 6.29 30.14
N GLN A 962 49.96 5.46 29.16
CA GLN A 962 50.74 5.24 27.93
C GLN A 962 50.50 6.31 26.86
N THR A 963 49.36 7.00 26.95
CA THR A 963 48.97 8.05 25.99
C THR A 963 49.64 9.40 26.29
N LEU A 964 50.04 9.64 27.54
CA LEU A 964 50.74 10.86 27.94
C LEU A 964 52.20 10.83 27.49
N GLN A 965 52.54 11.64 26.48
CA GLN A 965 53.90 11.75 25.94
C GLN A 965 54.41 13.20 26.08
N PRO A 966 55.61 13.44 26.65
CA PRO A 966 56.18 14.78 26.73
C PRO A 966 56.27 15.41 25.34
N ASN A 967 55.66 16.58 25.15
CA ASN A 967 55.70 17.40 23.91
C ASN A 967 54.95 16.87 22.68
N ASN A 968 54.24 15.73 22.75
CA ASN A 968 53.43 15.17 21.63
C ASN A 968 52.07 14.62 22.10
N ASN A 969 51.41 15.33 23.02
CA ASN A 969 50.13 14.90 23.58
C ASN A 969 49.01 14.89 22.53
N TRP A 970 48.25 13.80 22.51
CA TRP A 970 47.07 13.63 21.66
C TRP A 970 45.82 14.13 22.40
N TYR A 971 45.55 15.44 22.36
CA TYR A 971 44.54 16.09 23.20
C TYR A 971 43.10 15.57 22.99
N THR A 972 42.65 15.40 21.74
CA THR A 972 41.32 14.83 21.42
C THR A 972 41.14 13.45 22.04
N TRP A 973 42.16 12.60 21.93
CA TRP A 973 42.13 11.23 22.43
C TRP A 973 42.20 11.15 23.95
N ILE A 974 43.01 12.00 24.57
CA ILE A 974 43.04 12.18 26.03
C ILE A 974 41.64 12.53 26.54
N CYS A 975 40.93 13.44 25.87
CA CYS A 975 39.56 13.80 26.24
C CYS A 975 38.59 12.62 26.08
N LEU A 976 38.68 11.84 25.00
CA LEU A 976 37.85 10.65 24.79
C LEU A 976 38.05 9.57 25.86
N ILE A 977 39.31 9.32 26.28
CA ILE A 977 39.62 8.40 27.37
C ILE A 977 39.00 8.90 28.69
N TRP A 978 39.14 10.19 29.00
CA TRP A 978 38.54 10.79 30.20
C TRP A 978 37.01 10.68 30.22
N ILE A 979 36.37 10.91 29.08
CA ILE A 979 34.92 10.73 28.92
C ILE A 979 34.54 9.26 29.16
N GLY A 980 35.31 8.32 28.59
CA GLY A 980 35.12 6.88 28.83
C GLY A 980 35.23 6.50 30.30
N VAL A 981 36.26 6.99 31.01
CA VAL A 981 36.44 6.76 32.46
C VAL A 981 35.28 7.35 33.26
N ALA A 982 34.83 8.57 32.92
CA ALA A 982 33.73 9.22 33.61
C ALA A 982 32.42 8.43 33.48
N PHE A 983 32.09 7.93 32.28
CA PHE A 983 30.88 7.14 32.08
C PHE A 983 30.96 5.74 32.70
N ALA A 984 32.13 5.09 32.69
CA ALA A 984 32.36 3.83 33.39
C ALA A 984 32.24 3.97 34.93
N LEU A 985 32.64 5.11 35.51
CA LEU A 985 32.39 5.40 36.93
C LEU A 985 30.91 5.62 37.21
N VAL A 986 30.20 6.33 36.32
CA VAL A 986 28.76 6.56 36.42
C VAL A 986 27.99 5.25 36.34
N SER A 987 28.35 4.35 35.42
CA SER A 987 27.73 3.03 35.25
C SER A 987 27.91 2.15 36.50
N CYS A 988 29.10 2.16 37.11
CA CYS A 988 29.38 1.51 38.39
C CYS A 988 28.46 2.03 39.51
N ILE A 989 28.43 3.34 39.70
CA ILE A 989 27.64 3.99 40.77
C ILE A 989 26.15 3.71 40.56
N LEU A 990 25.65 3.87 39.35
CA LEU A 990 24.25 3.60 39.01
C LEU A 990 23.90 2.12 39.16
N GLY A 991 24.84 1.20 38.85
CA GLY A 991 24.70 -0.23 39.08
C GLY A 991 24.55 -0.57 40.56
N ILE A 992 25.37 0.03 41.44
CA ILE A 992 25.26 -0.09 42.90
C ILE A 992 23.90 0.43 43.38
N ILE A 993 23.49 1.62 42.93
CA ILE A 993 22.20 2.22 43.32
C ILE A 993 21.03 1.34 42.84
N CYS A 994 21.08 0.78 41.64
CA CYS A 994 20.07 -0.16 41.15
C CYS A 994 20.03 -1.42 42.01
N MET A 995 21.19 -1.98 42.38
CA MET A 995 21.29 -3.18 43.20
C MET A 995 20.70 -3.01 44.60
N LEU A 996 20.89 -1.83 45.22
CA LEU A 996 20.29 -1.50 46.52
C LEU A 996 18.75 -1.43 46.46
N ASN A 997 18.20 -1.22 45.26
CA ASN A 997 16.76 -1.12 45.01
C ASN A 997 16.11 -2.45 44.58
N PHE A 998 16.89 -3.53 44.43
CA PHE A 998 16.36 -4.85 44.05
C PHE A 998 15.44 -5.43 45.14
N GLY A 999 14.30 -5.98 44.74
CA GLY A 999 13.28 -6.52 45.63
C GLY A 999 12.21 -5.52 46.09
N ASN A 1000 12.35 -4.23 45.78
CA ASN A 1000 11.44 -3.17 46.24
C ASN A 1000 10.31 -2.85 45.24
N GLY A 1001 9.93 -3.79 44.36
CA GLY A 1001 8.75 -3.67 43.49
C GLY A 1001 8.98 -3.06 42.09
N LEU A 1002 10.22 -2.85 41.66
CA LEU A 1002 10.54 -2.27 40.35
C LEU A 1002 10.40 -3.27 39.19
N LYS A 1003 10.62 -4.56 39.45
CA LYS A 1003 10.65 -5.67 38.49
C LYS A 1003 9.56 -5.64 37.39
N PRO A 1004 8.26 -5.40 37.68
CA PRO A 1004 7.23 -5.43 36.65
C PRO A 1004 7.38 -4.33 35.59
N PHE A 1005 7.94 -3.18 35.97
CA PHE A 1005 8.02 -2.00 35.11
C PHE A 1005 9.24 -2.01 34.16
N VAL A 1006 10.22 -2.89 34.41
CA VAL A 1006 11.53 -2.91 33.72
C VAL A 1006 11.68 -4.08 32.73
N GLN A 1007 10.69 -4.96 32.65
CA GLN A 1007 10.60 -6.10 31.72
C GLN A 1007 10.15 -5.65 30.30
N ARG A 1008 10.54 -6.40 29.26
CA ARG A 1008 10.18 -6.15 27.86
C ARG A 1008 9.63 -7.42 27.18
N GLY A 1009 8.87 -7.25 26.09
CA GLY A 1009 8.42 -8.35 25.23
C GLY A 1009 7.40 -9.30 25.87
N SER A 1010 7.46 -10.58 25.51
CA SER A 1010 6.54 -11.64 25.98
C SER A 1010 6.56 -11.83 27.50
N ILE A 1011 7.68 -11.55 28.16
CA ILE A 1011 7.82 -11.63 29.62
C ILE A 1011 7.00 -10.53 30.30
N LYS A 1012 6.97 -9.32 29.74
CA LYS A 1012 6.11 -8.23 30.23
C LYS A 1012 4.62 -8.59 30.04
N ALA A 1013 4.24 -9.09 28.87
CA ALA A 1013 2.86 -9.50 28.59
C ALA A 1013 2.38 -10.60 29.57
N ARG A 1014 3.27 -11.54 29.93
CA ARG A 1014 2.99 -12.59 30.91
C ARG A 1014 2.86 -12.05 32.34
N MET A 1015 3.74 -11.14 32.77
CA MET A 1015 3.65 -10.53 34.11
C MET A 1015 2.46 -9.56 34.23
N ASP A 1016 2.14 -8.80 33.18
CA ASP A 1016 0.94 -7.95 33.15
C ASP A 1016 -0.34 -8.82 33.22
N LEU A 1017 -0.33 -9.99 32.59
CA LEU A 1017 -1.41 -10.97 32.71
C LEU A 1017 -1.50 -11.55 34.14
N GLU A 1018 -0.38 -11.98 34.73
CA GLU A 1018 -0.32 -12.49 36.11
C GLU A 1018 -0.73 -11.43 37.15
N ASN A 1019 -0.29 -10.17 36.99
CA ASN A 1019 -0.68 -9.06 37.86
C ASN A 1019 -2.17 -8.68 37.70
N ASN A 1020 -2.71 -8.70 36.48
CA ASN A 1020 -4.14 -8.48 36.24
C ASN A 1020 -4.99 -9.61 36.83
N ILE A 1021 -4.51 -10.86 36.80
CA ILE A 1021 -5.16 -12.00 37.44
C ILE A 1021 -5.12 -11.85 38.97
N LEU A 1022 -3.98 -11.48 39.56
CA LEU A 1022 -3.83 -11.23 41.00
C LEU A 1022 -4.66 -10.02 41.49
N GLN A 1023 -4.74 -8.94 40.70
CA GLN A 1023 -5.61 -7.80 41.01
C GLN A 1023 -7.10 -8.16 40.89
N LYS A 1024 -7.50 -8.96 39.90
CA LYS A 1024 -8.86 -9.52 39.83
C LYS A 1024 -9.17 -10.45 41.01
N GLN A 1025 -8.21 -11.24 41.48
CA GLN A 1025 -8.38 -12.07 42.67
C GLN A 1025 -8.48 -11.23 43.95
N LYS A 1026 -7.69 -10.16 44.11
CA LYS A 1026 -7.81 -9.21 45.24
C LYS A 1026 -9.09 -8.37 45.19
N ALA A 1027 -9.55 -7.99 44.00
CA ALA A 1027 -10.83 -7.30 43.80
C ALA A 1027 -12.03 -8.20 44.12
N HIS A 1028 -11.89 -9.53 43.92
CA HIS A 1028 -12.90 -10.51 44.36
C HIS A 1028 -12.83 -10.85 45.86
N GLN A 1029 -11.75 -10.46 46.57
CA GLN A 1029 -11.60 -10.67 48.02
C GLN A 1029 -11.85 -9.40 48.86
N SER A 1030 -12.08 -8.24 48.26
CA SER A 1030 -12.28 -6.97 48.97
C SER A 1030 -13.56 -6.25 48.54
N TRP A 1031 -14.69 -6.94 48.70
CA TRP A 1031 -15.99 -6.28 48.83
C TRP A 1031 -16.72 -6.90 50.02
N GLN A 1032 -16.57 -6.26 51.18
CA GLN A 1032 -17.55 -6.33 52.25
C GLN A 1032 -17.42 -5.08 53.15
N ILE A 1033 -18.59 -4.50 53.46
CA ILE A 1033 -18.91 -3.46 54.46
C ILE A 1033 -18.73 -2.02 53.94
N ASP A 1034 -19.65 -1.08 54.13
CA ASP A 1034 -21.11 -1.02 54.38
C ASP A 1034 -21.47 0.48 54.23
N ASP A 1035 -22.76 0.74 54.02
CA ASP A 1035 -23.53 2.00 54.19
C ASP A 1035 -22.83 3.19 54.91
N ASP A 1036 -22.67 4.30 54.18
CA ASP A 1036 -23.27 5.64 54.42
C ASP A 1036 -22.67 6.71 53.48
#